data_AF-A0AAW4C2V7-F1
#
_entry.id   AF-A0AAW4C2V7-F1
#
_cell.length_a   1.000
_cell.length_b   1.000
_cell.length_c   1.000
_cell.angle_alpha   90.00
_cell.angle_beta   90.00
_cell.angle_gamma   90.00
#
_symmetry.space_group_name_H-M   'P 1'
#
loop_
_entity.id
_entity.type
_entity.pdbx_description
1 polymer ?
#
loop_
_entity_poly.entity_id
_entity_poly.type
_entity_poly.pdbx_seq_one_letter_code
_entity_poly.pdbx_strand_id
1 'polypeptide(L)'
;MSAAPTLQSFIAGRWLGQHGAQALRSALDGHVLAYSHEERPDFAEAVDFARARGLAALMAMDFQQRAARLKALALYLAERKEQLYALSHHSGATRADSWIDIEGGNATLFSYAGIGSRELPSGNLVHEGPAIPLGKQGHFAGSHILVPRAGVAVHINAFNFPIWGMLEKFAPTFLAGMPCIVKPATSTSYLTEAVVRLMNASGLLPEGSLQLVIGSTGDLLDRLQGQDVVTFTGSADTAAKLRVTPNLVRNSVPFTAEADSLNCAILGPDVTPDSEEFDLYIKEVVREMTTKAGQKCTAIRRAIVPARHIDAVATRLRERLAKVVVGDPSLDGVRMGALASHDQQHDVAERVRSLLQSCDQLFGASDGFAPRGEGVAEGAFFAPTLLQARDPHAEGGAHDIEAFGPVSTLMAYDDLDEALALAARGKGSLVATLVTADRSVAAKAIPVAAAWHGRLLVLDSEAAKESTGHGSPLPQLKHGGPGRAGGGEELGGLRAVKHYLQRAAVQGSPSMLSAVTGEYVRGGEVIETEVHPFRRYFEQLRIGESLLTHRRTVTEADLVNFGCLSGDHFYMHFDEIAAKQSQFGKRIAHGYFVLSAAAGLFVSPGAGPVLANYGLDTLRFINPVGIGDTIQARLTCKRKIDQGKTSPLGQPQGVVAWDVEVTNQLGELVASYDILTLVLKQP
;
A
#
# COMPACT_ATOMS: atom_id res chain seq x y z
N MET A 1 -16.49 -15.35 -39.89
CA MET A 1 -16.23 -14.77 -38.57
C MET A 1 -16.17 -15.92 -37.58
N SER A 2 -15.06 -16.08 -36.84
CA SER A 2 -15.02 -17.02 -35.71
C SER A 2 -16.11 -16.63 -34.73
N ALA A 3 -16.83 -17.61 -34.15
CA ALA A 3 -17.72 -17.32 -33.03
C ALA A 3 -16.89 -16.67 -31.90
N ALA A 4 -17.44 -15.66 -31.23
CA ALA A 4 -16.78 -15.04 -30.09
C ALA A 4 -16.58 -16.08 -28.96
N PRO A 5 -15.43 -16.08 -28.28
CA PRO A 5 -15.11 -17.10 -27.28
C PRO A 5 -16.00 -17.01 -26.03
N THR A 6 -16.20 -18.15 -25.37
CA THR A 6 -16.77 -18.23 -24.02
C THR A 6 -15.64 -18.11 -23.00
N LEU A 7 -15.70 -17.10 -22.13
CA LEU A 7 -14.79 -16.95 -21.00
C LEU A 7 -14.97 -18.09 -20.01
N GLN A 8 -13.90 -18.48 -19.32
CA GLN A 8 -13.91 -19.62 -18.41
C GLN A 8 -13.54 -19.21 -16.97
N SER A 9 -14.21 -19.82 -15.99
CA SER A 9 -13.76 -19.82 -14.60
C SER A 9 -12.57 -20.77 -14.43
N PHE A 10 -11.63 -20.44 -13.53
CA PHE A 10 -10.52 -21.32 -13.15
C PHE A 10 -10.70 -21.82 -11.73
N ILE A 11 -11.13 -23.07 -11.58
CA ILE A 11 -11.56 -23.66 -10.31
C ILE A 11 -10.90 -25.02 -10.14
N ALA A 12 -10.32 -25.27 -8.97
CA ALA A 12 -9.67 -26.53 -8.64
C ALA A 12 -8.66 -27.02 -9.70
N GLY A 13 -7.88 -26.08 -10.26
CA GLY A 13 -6.88 -26.35 -11.30
C GLY A 13 -7.44 -26.54 -12.72
N ARG A 14 -8.73 -26.31 -12.94
CA ARG A 14 -9.41 -26.59 -14.21
C ARG A 14 -10.13 -25.36 -14.75
N TRP A 15 -10.12 -25.21 -16.07
CA TRP A 15 -10.90 -24.19 -16.77
C TRP A 15 -12.31 -24.72 -17.07
N LEU A 16 -13.33 -24.04 -16.55
CA LEU A 16 -14.75 -24.40 -16.64
C LEU A 16 -15.52 -23.32 -17.41
N GLY A 17 -16.43 -23.74 -18.28
CA GLY A 17 -17.22 -22.84 -19.13
C GLY A 17 -17.10 -23.25 -20.60
N GLN A 18 -18.16 -23.85 -21.14
CA GLN A 18 -18.25 -24.26 -22.55
C GLN A 18 -19.42 -23.55 -23.23
N HIS A 19 -20.51 -23.32 -22.51
CA HIS A 19 -21.74 -22.74 -23.02
C HIS A 19 -21.79 -21.24 -22.72
N GLY A 20 -21.84 -20.43 -23.78
CA GLY A 20 -21.91 -18.97 -23.66
C GLY A 20 -23.25 -18.52 -23.07
N ALA A 21 -23.21 -17.56 -22.16
CA ALA A 21 -24.37 -16.96 -21.49
C ALA A 21 -24.54 -15.48 -21.89
N GLN A 22 -24.10 -14.53 -21.05
CA GLN A 22 -24.21 -13.10 -21.32
C GLN A 22 -23.14 -12.65 -22.31
N ALA A 23 -23.52 -11.94 -23.36
CA ALA A 23 -22.57 -11.31 -24.28
C ALA A 23 -21.84 -10.14 -23.60
N LEU A 24 -20.51 -10.14 -23.69
CA LEU A 24 -19.64 -9.02 -23.31
C LEU A 24 -19.26 -8.28 -24.58
N ARG A 25 -19.51 -6.98 -24.61
CA ARG A 25 -19.37 -6.15 -25.81
C ARG A 25 -18.19 -5.21 -25.70
N SER A 26 -17.61 -4.87 -26.85
CA SER A 26 -16.67 -3.77 -26.99
C SER A 26 -17.37 -2.46 -26.67
N ALA A 27 -16.74 -1.64 -25.83
CA ALA A 27 -17.23 -0.33 -25.45
C ALA A 27 -17.16 0.70 -26.59
N LEU A 28 -16.42 0.40 -27.67
CA LEU A 28 -16.16 1.34 -28.76
C LEU A 28 -17.24 1.32 -29.85
N ASP A 29 -17.79 0.13 -30.14
CA ASP A 29 -18.59 -0.16 -31.33
C ASP A 29 -19.67 -1.24 -31.08
N GLY A 30 -19.82 -1.71 -29.84
CA GLY A 30 -20.92 -2.60 -29.43
C GLY A 30 -20.81 -4.05 -29.91
N HIS A 31 -19.79 -4.42 -30.69
CA HIS A 31 -19.62 -5.80 -31.16
C HIS A 31 -19.33 -6.76 -30.00
N VAL A 32 -19.71 -8.04 -30.16
CA VAL A 32 -19.52 -9.06 -29.12
C VAL A 32 -18.08 -9.56 -29.12
N LEU A 33 -17.38 -9.35 -28.00
CA LEU A 33 -16.00 -9.80 -27.79
C LEU A 33 -15.93 -11.22 -27.27
N ALA A 34 -16.80 -11.54 -26.33
CA ALA A 34 -16.82 -12.81 -25.61
C ALA A 34 -18.20 -13.04 -24.99
N TYR A 35 -18.42 -14.24 -24.48
CA TYR A 35 -19.56 -14.55 -23.62
C TYR A 35 -19.06 -14.90 -22.22
N SER A 36 -19.81 -14.55 -21.17
CA SER A 36 -19.71 -15.27 -19.90
C SER A 36 -20.19 -16.71 -20.11
N HIS A 37 -20.12 -17.56 -19.09
CA HIS A 37 -20.56 -18.95 -19.22
C HIS A 37 -21.79 -19.27 -18.34
N GLU A 38 -22.57 -20.28 -18.74
CA GLU A 38 -23.79 -20.72 -18.03
C GLU A 38 -23.48 -21.63 -16.83
N GLU A 39 -22.37 -22.35 -16.91
CA GLU A 39 -21.99 -23.35 -15.91
C GLU A 39 -21.81 -22.68 -14.53
N ARG A 40 -22.29 -23.34 -13.49
CA ARG A 40 -22.14 -22.89 -12.11
C ARG A 40 -20.92 -23.59 -11.51
N PRO A 41 -19.85 -22.84 -11.14
CA PRO A 41 -18.76 -23.42 -10.38
C PRO A 41 -19.25 -24.10 -9.10
N ASP A 42 -18.67 -25.25 -8.77
CA ASP A 42 -18.83 -25.82 -7.43
C ASP A 42 -17.98 -25.01 -6.45
N PHE A 43 -18.61 -24.08 -5.73
CA PHE A 43 -17.91 -23.25 -4.76
C PHE A 43 -17.50 -24.03 -3.50
N ALA A 44 -18.07 -25.20 -3.24
CA ALA A 44 -17.57 -26.10 -2.20
C ALA A 44 -16.18 -26.60 -2.59
N GLU A 45 -16.07 -27.13 -3.82
CA GLU A 45 -14.79 -27.59 -4.36
C GLU A 45 -13.77 -26.43 -4.41
N ALA A 46 -14.18 -25.24 -4.84
CA ALA A 46 -13.30 -24.08 -4.92
C ALA A 46 -12.67 -23.72 -3.56
N VAL A 47 -13.47 -23.64 -2.49
CA VAL A 47 -12.95 -23.30 -1.16
C VAL A 47 -12.16 -24.45 -0.55
N ASP A 48 -12.62 -25.69 -0.72
CA ASP A 48 -11.94 -26.86 -0.17
C ASP A 48 -10.59 -27.09 -0.84
N PHE A 49 -10.49 -26.88 -2.15
CA PHE A 49 -9.24 -26.98 -2.89
C PHE A 49 -8.24 -25.89 -2.48
N ALA A 50 -8.70 -24.64 -2.34
CA ALA A 50 -7.85 -23.55 -1.84
C ALA A 50 -7.30 -23.87 -0.44
N ARG A 51 -8.14 -24.40 0.46
CA ARG A 51 -7.71 -24.74 1.83
C ARG A 51 -6.81 -25.98 1.87
N ALA A 52 -7.15 -27.04 1.16
CA ALA A 52 -6.42 -28.31 1.23
C ALA A 52 -5.10 -28.30 0.42
N ARG A 53 -5.08 -27.62 -0.73
CA ARG A 53 -3.91 -27.57 -1.62
C ARG A 53 -3.22 -26.21 -1.59
N GLY A 54 -3.99 -25.13 -1.77
CA GLY A 54 -3.45 -23.77 -1.82
C GLY A 54 -2.70 -23.36 -0.56
N LEU A 55 -3.32 -23.50 0.62
CA LEU A 55 -2.66 -23.18 1.90
C LEU A 55 -1.40 -24.02 2.12
N ALA A 56 -1.49 -25.34 1.95
CA ALA A 56 -0.34 -26.23 2.15
C ALA A 56 0.84 -25.85 1.23
N ALA A 57 0.56 -25.55 -0.03
CA ALA A 57 1.58 -25.16 -1.00
C ALA A 57 2.16 -23.77 -0.73
N LEU A 58 1.35 -22.81 -0.27
CA LEU A 58 1.82 -21.47 0.10
C LEU A 58 2.64 -21.47 1.40
N MET A 59 2.25 -22.29 2.37
CA MET A 59 2.94 -22.45 3.66
C MET A 59 4.23 -23.26 3.55
N ALA A 60 4.39 -24.07 2.50
CA ALA A 60 5.66 -24.71 2.15
C ALA A 60 6.73 -23.72 1.69
N MET A 61 6.33 -22.48 1.37
CA MET A 61 7.23 -21.38 1.08
C MET A 61 7.30 -20.41 2.26
N ASP A 62 8.40 -19.69 2.38
CA ASP A 62 8.52 -18.55 3.29
C ASP A 62 8.14 -17.21 2.60
N PHE A 63 8.11 -16.11 3.36
CA PHE A 63 7.83 -14.78 2.80
C PHE A 63 8.83 -14.38 1.69
N GLN A 64 10.10 -14.76 1.81
CA GLN A 64 11.15 -14.40 0.85
C GLN A 64 10.94 -15.09 -0.49
N GLN A 65 10.62 -16.39 -0.46
CA GLN A 65 10.31 -17.19 -1.65
C GLN A 65 9.04 -16.70 -2.34
N ARG A 66 8.01 -16.31 -1.58
CA ARG A 66 6.80 -15.70 -2.14
C ARG A 66 7.09 -14.35 -2.79
N ALA A 67 7.92 -13.51 -2.16
CA ALA A 67 8.37 -12.25 -2.76
C ALA A 67 9.15 -12.47 -4.07
N ALA A 68 10.04 -13.47 -4.12
CA ALA A 68 10.78 -13.82 -5.33
C ALA A 68 9.84 -14.28 -6.46
N ARG A 69 8.80 -15.06 -6.15
CA ARG A 69 7.77 -15.47 -7.13
C ARG A 69 6.95 -14.30 -7.65
N LEU A 70 6.59 -13.34 -6.80
CA LEU A 70 5.93 -12.10 -7.26
C LEU A 70 6.81 -11.33 -8.25
N LYS A 71 8.11 -11.22 -8.00
CA LYS A 71 9.06 -10.60 -8.93
C LYS A 71 9.13 -11.36 -10.26
N ALA A 72 9.24 -12.68 -10.21
CA ALA A 72 9.29 -13.52 -11.41
C ALA A 72 8.00 -13.40 -12.23
N LEU A 73 6.84 -13.35 -11.56
CA LEU A 73 5.55 -13.17 -12.21
C LEU A 73 5.44 -11.81 -12.88
N ALA A 74 5.91 -10.74 -12.23
CA ALA A 74 5.91 -9.41 -12.79
C ALA A 74 6.76 -9.32 -14.09
N LEU A 75 7.92 -9.96 -14.10
CA LEU A 75 8.76 -10.07 -15.31
C LEU A 75 8.04 -10.84 -16.42
N TYR A 76 7.43 -11.98 -16.08
CA TYR A 76 6.69 -12.80 -17.04
C TYR A 76 5.52 -12.05 -17.70
N LEU A 77 4.76 -11.29 -16.91
CA LEU A 77 3.65 -10.47 -17.43
C LEU A 77 4.15 -9.28 -18.25
N ALA A 78 5.25 -8.64 -17.85
CA ALA A 78 5.85 -7.52 -18.59
C ALA A 78 6.22 -7.89 -20.04
N GLU A 79 6.78 -9.08 -20.23
CA GLU A 79 7.13 -9.61 -21.57
C GLU A 79 5.90 -9.84 -22.46
N ARG A 80 4.72 -9.96 -21.86
CA ARG A 80 3.47 -10.42 -22.50
C ARG A 80 2.36 -9.37 -22.45
N LYS A 81 2.72 -8.10 -22.24
CA LYS A 81 1.76 -7.02 -22.01
C LYS A 81 1.02 -6.54 -23.26
N GLU A 82 1.61 -6.65 -24.45
CA GLU A 82 0.98 -6.08 -25.67
C GLU A 82 -0.35 -6.75 -26.05
N GLN A 83 -0.51 -8.06 -25.81
CA GLN A 83 -1.82 -8.72 -25.97
C GLN A 83 -2.86 -8.22 -24.96
N LEU A 84 -2.43 -7.78 -23.77
CA LEU A 84 -3.31 -7.18 -22.77
C LEU A 84 -3.72 -5.77 -23.20
N TYR A 85 -2.81 -4.99 -23.79
CA TYR A 85 -3.15 -3.69 -24.39
C TYR A 85 -4.15 -3.84 -25.54
N ALA A 86 -3.94 -4.81 -26.43
CA ALA A 86 -4.85 -5.08 -27.54
C ALA A 86 -6.25 -5.42 -27.04
N LEU A 87 -6.36 -6.23 -25.98
CA LEU A 87 -7.64 -6.57 -25.37
C LEU A 87 -8.24 -5.38 -24.59
N SER A 88 -7.39 -4.60 -23.90
CA SER A 88 -7.82 -3.48 -23.06
C SER A 88 -8.41 -2.34 -23.85
N HIS A 89 -8.00 -2.18 -25.11
CA HIS A 89 -8.59 -1.25 -26.05
C HIS A 89 -10.13 -1.35 -26.11
N HIS A 90 -10.67 -2.57 -26.07
CA HIS A 90 -12.12 -2.79 -26.13
C HIS A 90 -12.88 -2.42 -24.84
N SER A 91 -12.17 -2.08 -23.76
CA SER A 91 -12.77 -1.49 -22.55
C SER A 91 -13.10 0.00 -22.71
N GLY A 92 -12.81 0.57 -23.88
CA GLY A 92 -12.96 2.00 -24.14
C GLY A 92 -11.75 2.82 -23.72
N ALA A 93 -10.74 2.21 -23.11
CA ALA A 93 -9.55 2.90 -22.62
C ALA A 93 -8.60 3.31 -23.75
N THR A 94 -8.00 4.50 -23.61
CA THR A 94 -6.83 4.86 -24.44
C THR A 94 -5.60 4.06 -24.05
N ARG A 95 -4.55 4.05 -24.88
CA ARG A 95 -3.30 3.37 -24.52
C ARG A 95 -2.70 3.91 -23.21
N ALA A 96 -2.81 5.22 -22.96
CA ALA A 96 -2.35 5.84 -21.71
C ALA A 96 -3.21 5.40 -20.52
N ASP A 97 -4.52 5.23 -20.72
CA ASP A 97 -5.44 4.73 -19.70
C ASP A 97 -5.21 3.23 -19.38
N SER A 98 -4.99 2.41 -20.42
CA SER A 98 -4.63 1.00 -20.29
C SER A 98 -3.26 0.82 -19.64
N TRP A 99 -2.32 1.75 -19.88
CA TRP A 99 -1.00 1.74 -19.23
C TRP A 99 -1.14 1.79 -17.71
N ILE A 100 -2.08 2.58 -17.18
CA ILE A 100 -2.35 2.65 -15.73
C ILE A 100 -2.84 1.30 -15.19
N ASP A 101 -3.75 0.63 -15.89
CA ASP A 101 -4.30 -0.67 -15.45
C ASP A 101 -3.27 -1.81 -15.57
N ILE A 102 -2.55 -1.89 -16.69
CA ILE A 102 -1.62 -2.98 -16.98
C ILE A 102 -0.30 -2.78 -16.24
N GLU A 103 0.37 -1.64 -16.45
CA GLU A 103 1.68 -1.38 -15.86
C GLU A 103 1.56 -1.05 -14.38
N GLY A 104 0.49 -0.37 -13.96
CA GLY A 104 0.21 -0.15 -12.55
C GLY A 104 0.04 -1.48 -11.81
N GLY A 105 -0.70 -2.44 -12.38
CA GLY A 105 -0.83 -3.78 -11.80
C GLY A 105 0.54 -4.51 -11.73
N ASN A 106 1.32 -4.42 -12.81
CA ASN A 106 2.64 -5.06 -12.86
C ASN A 106 3.67 -4.42 -11.89
N ALA A 107 3.70 -3.09 -11.82
CA ALA A 107 4.51 -2.33 -10.87
C ALA A 107 4.13 -2.63 -9.42
N THR A 108 2.85 -2.91 -9.16
CA THR A 108 2.37 -3.33 -7.84
C THR A 108 2.99 -4.67 -7.42
N LEU A 109 3.08 -5.65 -8.33
CA LEU A 109 3.79 -6.92 -8.07
C LEU A 109 5.27 -6.68 -7.74
N PHE A 110 5.97 -5.84 -8.51
CA PHE A 110 7.36 -5.48 -8.23
C PHE A 110 7.52 -4.79 -6.87
N SER A 111 6.61 -3.87 -6.53
CA SER A 111 6.63 -3.19 -5.25
C SER A 111 6.50 -4.16 -4.08
N TYR A 112 5.51 -5.06 -4.12
CA TYR A 112 5.32 -6.04 -3.03
C TYR A 112 6.43 -7.09 -2.97
N ALA A 113 7.03 -7.46 -4.11
CA ALA A 113 8.25 -8.26 -4.09
C ALA A 113 9.41 -7.52 -3.39
N GLY A 114 9.56 -6.22 -3.64
CA GLY A 114 10.53 -5.36 -2.97
C GLY A 114 10.26 -5.23 -1.46
N ILE A 115 9.01 -4.99 -1.07
CA ILE A 115 8.59 -4.92 0.34
C ILE A 115 8.88 -6.25 1.04
N GLY A 116 8.43 -7.37 0.48
CA GLY A 116 8.65 -8.69 1.06
C GLY A 116 10.14 -9.02 1.25
N SER A 117 10.96 -8.73 0.24
CA SER A 117 12.40 -9.01 0.31
C SER A 117 13.18 -8.15 1.30
N ARG A 118 12.69 -6.94 1.62
CA ARG A 118 13.38 -6.01 2.53
C ARG A 118 12.86 -6.05 3.97
N GLU A 119 11.55 -6.25 4.14
CA GLU A 119 10.85 -5.99 5.40
C GLU A 119 10.30 -7.25 6.07
N LEU A 120 10.20 -8.38 5.36
CA LEU A 120 9.71 -9.64 5.93
C LEU A 120 10.86 -10.60 6.26
N PRO A 121 10.71 -11.48 7.27
CA PRO A 121 11.75 -12.44 7.63
C PRO A 121 11.79 -13.65 6.67
N SER A 122 12.84 -14.46 6.78
CA SER A 122 12.82 -15.85 6.32
C SER A 122 12.00 -16.68 7.30
N GLY A 123 10.80 -17.08 6.90
CA GLY A 123 9.84 -17.83 7.69
C GLY A 123 8.40 -17.46 7.33
N ASN A 124 7.45 -17.93 8.13
CA ASN A 124 6.01 -17.63 8.01
C ASN A 124 5.43 -16.96 9.26
N LEU A 125 6.29 -16.34 10.07
CA LEU A 125 5.89 -15.58 11.24
C LEU A 125 6.61 -14.23 11.22
N VAL A 126 5.87 -13.16 11.45
CA VAL A 126 6.44 -11.81 11.62
C VAL A 126 6.36 -11.42 13.08
N HIS A 127 7.49 -11.02 13.66
CA HIS A 127 7.54 -10.40 14.98
C HIS A 127 7.15 -8.92 14.84
N GLU A 128 6.08 -8.49 15.51
CA GLU A 128 5.56 -7.12 15.39
C GLU A 128 5.96 -6.26 16.60
N GLY A 129 7.07 -5.54 16.45
CA GLY A 129 7.63 -4.67 17.47
C GLY A 129 8.58 -5.40 18.43
N PRO A 130 9.17 -4.70 19.41
CA PRO A 130 9.99 -5.33 20.44
C PRO A 130 9.13 -6.09 21.45
N ALA A 131 9.69 -7.13 22.06
CA ALA A 131 9.07 -7.76 23.22
C ALA A 131 9.00 -6.77 24.40
N ILE A 132 7.91 -6.87 25.16
CA ILE A 132 7.57 -5.99 26.27
C ILE A 132 7.83 -6.74 27.58
N PRO A 133 8.68 -6.22 28.48
CA PRO A 133 8.85 -6.81 29.80
C PRO A 133 7.57 -6.65 30.62
N LEU A 134 7.06 -7.77 31.16
CA LEU A 134 5.84 -7.80 31.98
C LEU A 134 6.13 -8.20 33.43
N GLY A 135 7.27 -8.87 33.68
CA GLY A 135 7.72 -9.27 35.01
C GLY A 135 8.84 -8.36 35.53
N LYS A 136 8.78 -7.99 36.82
CA LYS A 136 9.79 -7.15 37.49
C LYS A 136 11.21 -7.74 37.45
N GLN A 137 11.31 -9.07 37.47
CA GLN A 137 12.58 -9.80 37.41
C GLN A 137 13.05 -10.11 35.97
N GLY A 138 12.28 -9.69 34.95
CA GLY A 138 12.62 -9.95 33.54
C GLY A 138 12.33 -11.37 33.04
N HIS A 139 11.78 -12.26 33.86
CA HIS A 139 11.48 -13.66 33.45
C HIS A 139 10.16 -13.84 32.71
N PHE A 140 9.37 -12.78 32.53
CA PHE A 140 8.09 -12.82 31.85
C PHE A 140 7.94 -11.61 30.95
N ALA A 141 7.62 -11.84 29.69
CA ALA A 141 7.45 -10.83 28.66
C ALA A 141 6.26 -11.18 27.75
N GLY A 142 5.79 -10.18 27.00
CA GLY A 142 4.79 -10.35 25.97
C GLY A 142 5.27 -9.75 24.65
N SER A 143 4.85 -10.32 23.53
CA SER A 143 5.06 -9.71 22.22
C SER A 143 3.88 -9.97 21.29
N HIS A 144 3.84 -9.28 20.16
CA HIS A 144 2.88 -9.54 19.09
C HIS A 144 3.55 -10.29 17.95
N ILE A 145 2.86 -11.31 17.45
CA ILE A 145 3.24 -12.01 16.21
C ILE A 145 2.12 -11.86 15.18
N LEU A 146 2.50 -11.97 13.92
CA LEU A 146 1.57 -12.09 12.80
C LEU A 146 1.87 -13.39 12.06
N VAL A 147 0.84 -14.21 11.84
CA VAL A 147 0.93 -15.49 11.13
C VAL A 147 -0.08 -15.54 9.98
N PRO A 148 0.18 -16.24 8.87
CA PRO A 148 -0.77 -16.45 7.79
C PRO A 148 -2.11 -16.99 8.30
N ARG A 149 -3.21 -16.40 7.83
CA ARG A 149 -4.55 -16.95 8.09
C ARG A 149 -4.71 -18.28 7.36
N ALA A 150 -5.33 -19.25 8.03
CA ALA A 150 -5.61 -20.58 7.46
C ALA A 150 -6.94 -20.61 6.70
N GLY A 151 -7.18 -19.63 5.82
CA GLY A 151 -8.43 -19.46 5.07
C GLY A 151 -8.22 -19.11 3.60
N VAL A 152 -9.26 -18.58 2.97
CA VAL A 152 -9.31 -18.15 1.56
C VAL A 152 -9.69 -16.68 1.48
N ALA A 153 -8.98 -15.92 0.65
CA ALA A 153 -9.32 -14.55 0.35
C ALA A 153 -10.23 -14.47 -0.87
N VAL A 154 -11.43 -13.91 -0.72
CA VAL A 154 -12.37 -13.68 -1.82
C VAL A 154 -12.28 -12.21 -2.25
N HIS A 155 -11.80 -11.98 -3.46
CA HIS A 155 -11.63 -10.64 -4.04
C HIS A 155 -12.75 -10.39 -5.04
N ILE A 156 -13.71 -9.53 -4.71
CA ILE A 156 -14.80 -9.12 -5.59
C ILE A 156 -14.45 -7.74 -6.14
N ASN A 157 -14.16 -7.67 -7.44
CA ASN A 157 -13.57 -6.49 -8.07
C ASN A 157 -14.55 -5.74 -8.97
N ALA A 158 -14.32 -4.43 -9.11
CA ALA A 158 -15.05 -3.55 -10.01
C ALA A 158 -14.56 -3.67 -11.46
N PHE A 159 -15.28 -3.02 -12.38
CA PHE A 159 -15.03 -3.09 -13.82
C PHE A 159 -13.90 -2.17 -14.31
N ASN A 160 -13.54 -1.16 -13.53
CA ASN A 160 -12.68 -0.04 -13.95
C ASN A 160 -11.22 -0.43 -14.15
N PHE A 161 -10.71 -1.31 -13.29
CA PHE A 161 -9.33 -1.79 -13.29
C PHE A 161 -9.29 -3.32 -13.20
N PRO A 162 -9.64 -4.04 -14.27
CA PRO A 162 -9.71 -5.50 -14.27
C PRO A 162 -8.35 -6.17 -14.05
N ILE A 163 -7.24 -5.49 -14.35
CA ILE A 163 -5.88 -6.00 -14.13
C ILE A 163 -5.31 -5.45 -12.83
N TRP A 164 -5.23 -4.13 -12.68
CA TRP A 164 -4.66 -3.51 -11.48
C TRP A 164 -5.45 -3.89 -10.23
N GLY A 165 -6.78 -3.81 -10.25
CA GLY A 165 -7.62 -4.13 -9.08
C GLY A 165 -7.53 -5.59 -8.66
N MET A 166 -7.19 -6.50 -9.59
CA MET A 166 -6.87 -7.88 -9.23
C MET A 166 -5.47 -8.00 -8.62
N LEU A 167 -4.46 -7.45 -9.30
CA LEU A 167 -3.07 -7.62 -8.91
C LEU A 167 -2.72 -6.88 -7.62
N GLU A 168 -3.35 -5.75 -7.35
CA GLU A 168 -3.14 -4.96 -6.14
C GLU A 168 -3.64 -5.65 -4.87
N LYS A 169 -4.67 -6.49 -4.99
CA LYS A 169 -5.15 -7.38 -3.92
C LYS A 169 -4.40 -8.70 -3.89
N PHE A 170 -4.15 -9.29 -5.05
CA PHE A 170 -3.43 -10.57 -5.16
C PHE A 170 -2.03 -10.48 -4.55
N ALA A 171 -1.27 -9.42 -4.82
CA ALA A 171 0.11 -9.29 -4.37
C ALA A 171 0.27 -9.38 -2.84
N PRO A 172 -0.43 -8.58 -2.00
CA PRO A 172 -0.36 -8.71 -0.55
C PRO A 172 -0.97 -10.03 -0.04
N THR A 173 -2.03 -10.56 -0.66
CA THR A 173 -2.62 -11.85 -0.28
C THR A 173 -1.66 -13.02 -0.49
N PHE A 174 -1.04 -13.09 -1.68
CA PHE A 174 -0.04 -14.10 -2.00
C PHE A 174 1.18 -13.95 -1.09
N LEU A 175 1.67 -12.72 -0.88
CA LEU A 175 2.80 -12.49 0.01
C LEU A 175 2.51 -12.96 1.44
N ALA A 176 1.29 -12.73 1.93
CA ALA A 176 0.83 -13.19 3.24
C ALA A 176 0.67 -14.73 3.35
N GLY A 177 0.73 -15.47 2.24
CA GLY A 177 0.60 -16.92 2.24
C GLY A 177 -0.84 -17.42 2.24
N MET A 178 -1.80 -16.61 1.78
CA MET A 178 -3.22 -16.96 1.72
C MET A 178 -3.64 -17.21 0.26
N PRO A 179 -4.35 -18.31 -0.06
CA PRO A 179 -4.91 -18.53 -1.39
C PRO A 179 -6.08 -17.58 -1.65
N CYS A 180 -6.36 -17.28 -2.90
CA CYS A 180 -7.46 -16.39 -3.26
C CYS A 180 -8.36 -16.88 -4.40
N ILE A 181 -9.61 -16.42 -4.35
CA ILE A 181 -10.62 -16.59 -5.39
C ILE A 181 -10.99 -15.18 -5.86
N VAL A 182 -10.67 -14.87 -7.12
CA VAL A 182 -10.95 -13.57 -7.72
C VAL A 182 -12.25 -13.64 -8.51
N LYS A 183 -13.14 -12.68 -8.29
CA LYS A 183 -14.37 -12.45 -9.06
C LYS A 183 -14.32 -11.04 -9.66
N PRO A 184 -13.98 -10.87 -10.95
CA PRO A 184 -14.07 -9.59 -11.62
C PRO A 184 -15.51 -9.16 -11.88
N ALA A 185 -15.74 -7.88 -12.17
CA ALA A 185 -16.99 -7.42 -12.74
C ALA A 185 -17.17 -8.00 -14.16
N THR A 186 -18.39 -8.41 -14.50
CA THR A 186 -18.66 -9.17 -15.73
C THR A 186 -18.34 -8.35 -16.99
N SER A 187 -18.56 -7.04 -17.00
CA SER A 187 -18.40 -6.21 -18.20
C SER A 187 -16.98 -6.20 -18.77
N THR A 188 -15.96 -6.31 -17.92
CA THR A 188 -14.54 -6.26 -18.30
C THR A 188 -13.77 -7.52 -17.90
N SER A 189 -14.47 -8.60 -17.54
CA SER A 189 -13.84 -9.83 -17.02
C SER A 189 -12.94 -10.54 -18.03
N TYR A 190 -13.08 -10.26 -19.32
CA TYR A 190 -12.18 -10.79 -20.36
C TYR A 190 -10.72 -10.40 -20.14
N LEU A 191 -10.45 -9.21 -19.56
CA LEU A 191 -9.09 -8.77 -19.23
C LEU A 191 -8.51 -9.55 -18.05
N THR A 192 -9.30 -9.68 -16.98
CA THR A 192 -8.89 -10.45 -15.80
C THR A 192 -8.65 -11.92 -16.16
N GLU A 193 -9.54 -12.52 -16.96
CA GLU A 193 -9.40 -13.90 -17.43
C GLU A 193 -8.13 -14.11 -18.25
N ALA A 194 -7.82 -13.20 -19.18
CA ALA A 194 -6.59 -13.22 -19.95
C ALA A 194 -5.34 -13.15 -19.05
N VAL A 195 -5.32 -12.26 -18.05
CA VAL A 195 -4.18 -12.18 -17.11
C VAL A 195 -4.05 -13.44 -16.25
N VAL A 196 -5.15 -13.99 -15.73
CA VAL A 196 -5.12 -15.25 -14.96
C VAL A 196 -4.63 -16.42 -15.82
N ARG A 197 -4.98 -16.47 -17.11
CA ARG A 197 -4.42 -17.46 -18.04
C ARG A 197 -2.90 -17.35 -18.15
N LEU A 198 -2.36 -16.14 -18.26
CA LEU A 198 -0.91 -15.92 -18.28
C LEU A 198 -0.26 -16.30 -16.95
N MET A 199 -0.87 -15.92 -15.82
CA MET A 199 -0.39 -16.30 -14.49
C MET A 199 -0.34 -17.81 -14.31
N ASN A 200 -1.38 -18.53 -14.75
CA ASN A 200 -1.42 -19.99 -14.72
C ASN A 200 -0.38 -20.62 -15.66
N ALA A 201 -0.30 -20.16 -16.91
CA ALA A 201 0.64 -20.65 -17.92
C ALA A 201 2.13 -20.43 -17.54
N SER A 202 2.41 -19.49 -16.63
CA SER A 202 3.77 -19.25 -16.16
C SER A 202 4.34 -20.41 -15.33
N GLY A 203 3.50 -21.24 -14.71
CA GLY A 203 3.91 -22.27 -13.75
C GLY A 203 4.54 -21.73 -12.45
N LEU A 204 4.53 -20.40 -12.25
CA LEU A 204 5.14 -19.74 -11.10
C LEU A 204 4.28 -19.80 -9.83
N LEU A 205 2.98 -20.01 -9.97
CA LEU A 205 2.05 -20.06 -8.84
C LEU A 205 1.83 -21.51 -8.40
N PRO A 206 1.89 -21.82 -7.09
CA PRO A 206 1.50 -23.13 -6.60
C PRO A 206 0.01 -23.40 -6.88
N GLU A 207 -0.31 -24.67 -7.07
CA GLU A 207 -1.69 -25.12 -7.30
C GLU A 207 -2.62 -24.68 -6.15
N GLY A 208 -3.80 -24.16 -6.49
CA GLY A 208 -4.79 -23.69 -5.53
C GLY A 208 -4.52 -22.33 -4.90
N SER A 209 -3.40 -21.66 -5.22
CA SER A 209 -3.10 -20.31 -4.69
C SER A 209 -3.92 -19.19 -5.34
N LEU A 210 -4.37 -19.38 -6.58
CA LEU A 210 -5.21 -18.45 -7.33
C LEU A 210 -6.32 -19.22 -8.06
N GLN A 211 -7.54 -18.74 -7.93
CA GLN A 211 -8.72 -19.20 -8.65
C GLN A 211 -9.50 -18.00 -9.21
N LEU A 212 -10.30 -18.22 -10.25
CA LEU A 212 -11.06 -17.19 -10.96
C LEU A 212 -12.52 -17.61 -11.15
N VAL A 213 -13.43 -16.69 -10.90
CA VAL A 213 -14.87 -16.86 -11.09
C VAL A 213 -15.37 -15.86 -12.12
N ILE A 214 -15.82 -16.34 -13.27
CA ILE A 214 -16.54 -15.54 -14.26
C ILE A 214 -18.04 -15.69 -14.01
N GLY A 215 -18.73 -14.57 -13.77
CA GLY A 215 -20.18 -14.55 -13.49
C GLY A 215 -20.51 -14.33 -12.02
N SER A 216 -21.57 -14.96 -11.51
CA SER A 216 -22.09 -14.72 -10.16
C SER A 216 -21.25 -15.40 -9.07
N THR A 217 -21.24 -14.84 -7.86
CA THR A 217 -20.66 -15.48 -6.67
C THR A 217 -21.48 -16.66 -6.15
N GLY A 218 -22.72 -16.85 -6.61
CA GLY A 218 -23.59 -17.95 -6.17
C GLY A 218 -23.65 -18.07 -4.65
N ASP A 219 -23.36 -19.26 -4.12
CA ASP A 219 -23.29 -19.55 -2.68
C ASP A 219 -21.86 -19.47 -2.09
N LEU A 220 -20.89 -18.88 -2.81
CA LEU A 220 -19.50 -18.77 -2.37
C LEU A 220 -19.38 -18.13 -0.98
N LEU A 221 -20.10 -17.04 -0.74
CA LEU A 221 -20.05 -16.31 0.53
C LEU A 221 -20.69 -17.09 1.68
N ASP A 222 -21.63 -17.99 1.38
CA ASP A 222 -22.28 -18.87 2.36
C ASP A 222 -21.36 -20.02 2.82
N ARG A 223 -20.23 -20.22 2.14
CA ARG A 223 -19.24 -21.28 2.41
C ARG A 223 -18.00 -20.79 3.14
N LEU A 224 -17.93 -19.49 3.45
CA LEU A 224 -16.80 -18.90 4.15
C LEU A 224 -16.85 -19.17 5.66
N GLN A 225 -15.68 -19.19 6.28
CA GLN A 225 -15.42 -19.48 7.68
C GLN A 225 -14.63 -18.32 8.32
N GLY A 226 -14.49 -18.29 9.64
CA GLY A 226 -13.87 -17.17 10.37
C GLY A 226 -12.38 -16.90 10.08
N GLN A 227 -11.70 -17.76 9.32
CA GLN A 227 -10.31 -17.53 8.85
C GLN A 227 -10.25 -16.92 7.44
N ASP A 228 -11.36 -16.93 6.71
CA ASP A 228 -11.44 -16.35 5.38
C ASP A 228 -11.51 -14.82 5.46
N VAL A 229 -11.32 -14.14 4.33
CA VAL A 229 -11.49 -12.69 4.23
C VAL A 229 -12.19 -12.34 2.92
N VAL A 230 -12.98 -11.27 2.93
CA VAL A 230 -13.65 -10.73 1.74
C VAL A 230 -13.17 -9.32 1.51
N THR A 231 -12.68 -9.05 0.30
CA THR A 231 -12.26 -7.71 -0.13
C THR A 231 -13.10 -7.31 -1.34
N PHE A 232 -13.96 -6.31 -1.16
CA PHE A 232 -14.91 -5.84 -2.16
C PHE A 232 -14.52 -4.46 -2.70
N THR A 233 -14.55 -4.28 -4.02
CA THR A 233 -14.55 -2.98 -4.68
C THR A 233 -15.77 -2.88 -5.61
N GLY A 234 -16.56 -1.81 -5.46
CA GLY A 234 -17.74 -1.56 -6.30
C GLY A 234 -18.68 -0.54 -5.66
N SER A 235 -19.98 -0.58 -5.98
CA SER A 235 -20.92 0.41 -5.45
C SER A 235 -21.16 0.28 -3.95
N ALA A 236 -21.46 1.40 -3.28
CA ALA A 236 -21.76 1.43 -1.85
C ALA A 236 -22.98 0.56 -1.49
N ASP A 237 -24.01 0.55 -2.35
CA ASP A 237 -25.21 -0.28 -2.17
C ASP A 237 -24.89 -1.78 -2.23
N THR A 238 -24.00 -2.18 -3.13
CA THR A 238 -23.57 -3.59 -3.23
C THR A 238 -22.71 -3.97 -2.04
N ALA A 239 -21.77 -3.10 -1.63
CA ALA A 239 -20.98 -3.31 -0.42
C ALA A 239 -21.87 -3.50 0.82
N ALA A 240 -22.89 -2.66 0.99
CA ALA A 240 -23.83 -2.74 2.11
C ALA A 240 -24.60 -4.07 2.11
N LYS A 241 -25.10 -4.52 0.94
CA LYS A 241 -25.78 -5.81 0.79
C LYS A 241 -24.87 -6.99 1.12
N LEU A 242 -23.64 -6.99 0.59
CA LEU A 242 -22.69 -8.08 0.83
C LEU A 242 -22.22 -8.13 2.28
N ARG A 243 -21.97 -6.97 2.91
CA ARG A 243 -21.52 -6.87 4.31
C ARG A 243 -22.46 -7.55 5.29
N VAL A 244 -23.78 -7.52 5.03
CA VAL A 244 -24.81 -8.12 5.89
C VAL A 244 -25.16 -9.56 5.50
N THR A 245 -24.39 -10.19 4.61
CA THR A 245 -24.57 -11.61 4.28
C THR A 245 -24.56 -12.45 5.57
N PRO A 246 -25.61 -13.25 5.86
CA PRO A 246 -25.75 -13.91 7.15
C PRO A 246 -24.54 -14.74 7.57
N ASN A 247 -23.93 -15.46 6.62
CA ASN A 247 -22.76 -16.28 6.90
C ASN A 247 -21.51 -15.46 7.28
N LEU A 248 -21.29 -14.30 6.63
CA LEU A 248 -20.16 -13.42 6.96
C LEU A 248 -20.30 -12.85 8.38
N VAL A 249 -21.51 -12.37 8.72
CA VAL A 249 -21.81 -11.84 10.05
C VAL A 249 -21.68 -12.94 11.11
N ARG A 250 -22.28 -14.11 10.86
CA ARG A 250 -22.25 -15.25 11.80
C ARG A 250 -20.83 -15.71 12.12
N ASN A 251 -19.95 -15.75 11.12
CA ASN A 251 -18.56 -16.19 11.30
C ASN A 251 -17.59 -15.05 11.61
N SER A 252 -18.07 -13.80 11.69
CA SER A 252 -17.24 -12.60 11.84
C SER A 252 -16.11 -12.53 10.80
N VAL A 253 -16.43 -12.88 9.55
CA VAL A 253 -15.48 -12.83 8.44
C VAL A 253 -15.10 -11.38 8.19
N PRO A 254 -13.81 -11.00 8.20
CA PRO A 254 -13.39 -9.66 7.83
C PRO A 254 -13.89 -9.29 6.43
N PHE A 255 -14.62 -8.18 6.36
CA PHE A 255 -15.16 -7.63 5.11
C PHE A 255 -14.59 -6.22 4.90
N THR A 256 -13.62 -6.12 4.00
CA THR A 256 -13.04 -4.85 3.56
C THR A 256 -13.83 -4.36 2.35
N ALA A 257 -14.25 -3.09 2.37
CA ALA A 257 -14.93 -2.47 1.25
C ALA A 257 -14.22 -1.19 0.83
N GLU A 258 -13.99 -1.10 -0.47
CA GLU A 258 -13.77 0.14 -1.21
C GLU A 258 -15.05 0.43 -2.01
N ALA A 259 -15.64 1.59 -1.80
CA ALA A 259 -16.91 1.97 -2.42
C ALA A 259 -16.85 3.34 -3.13
N ASP A 260 -17.99 3.74 -3.69
CA ASP A 260 -18.23 5.06 -4.28
C ASP A 260 -17.64 6.19 -3.43
N SER A 261 -17.09 7.23 -4.07
CA SER A 261 -16.37 8.28 -3.37
C SER A 261 -16.43 9.62 -4.09
N LEU A 262 -16.93 10.64 -3.40
CA LEU A 262 -16.97 12.01 -3.89
C LEU A 262 -15.67 12.76 -3.57
N ASN A 263 -14.59 12.33 -4.20
CA ASN A 263 -13.27 12.95 -4.05
C ASN A 263 -13.33 14.43 -4.45
N CYS A 264 -12.54 15.25 -3.75
CA CYS A 264 -12.53 16.68 -3.98
C CYS A 264 -11.13 17.24 -4.28
N ALA A 265 -11.11 18.36 -4.98
CA ALA A 265 -9.92 19.20 -5.11
C ALA A 265 -10.24 20.61 -4.63
N ILE A 266 -9.46 21.10 -3.68
CA ILE A 266 -9.58 22.43 -3.07
C ILE A 266 -8.50 23.33 -3.65
N LEU A 267 -8.90 24.46 -4.24
CA LEU A 267 -7.99 25.54 -4.59
C LEU A 267 -7.77 26.41 -3.35
N GLY A 268 -6.52 26.58 -2.92
CA GLY A 268 -6.16 27.35 -1.72
C GLY A 268 -6.56 28.83 -1.83
N PRO A 269 -6.83 29.51 -0.70
CA PRO A 269 -7.23 30.91 -0.70
C PRO A 269 -6.07 31.86 -1.05
N ASP A 270 -4.83 31.39 -1.06
CA ASP A 270 -3.65 32.12 -1.50
C ASP A 270 -3.49 32.16 -3.03
N VAL A 271 -4.17 31.25 -3.74
CA VAL A 271 -3.97 31.05 -5.18
C VAL A 271 -4.81 32.02 -6.00
N THR A 272 -4.18 32.72 -6.93
CA THR A 272 -4.80 33.68 -7.85
C THR A 272 -4.75 33.17 -9.30
N PRO A 273 -5.56 33.70 -10.24
CA PRO A 273 -5.51 33.28 -11.64
C PRO A 273 -4.14 33.41 -12.35
N ASP A 274 -3.24 34.25 -11.82
CA ASP A 274 -1.88 34.44 -12.33
C ASP A 274 -0.85 33.49 -11.69
N SER A 275 -1.24 32.76 -10.63
CA SER A 275 -0.37 31.80 -9.94
C SER A 275 -0.17 30.53 -10.77
N GLU A 276 1.01 29.93 -10.70
CA GLU A 276 1.27 28.62 -11.31
C GLU A 276 0.35 27.53 -10.75
N GLU A 277 0.08 27.59 -9.44
CA GLU A 277 -0.83 26.72 -8.70
C GLU A 277 -2.25 26.73 -9.28
N PHE A 278 -2.71 27.85 -9.84
CA PHE A 278 -4.01 27.92 -10.50
C PHE A 278 -4.02 27.04 -11.76
N ASP A 279 -3.00 27.16 -12.61
CA ASP A 279 -2.87 26.33 -13.80
C ASP A 279 -2.70 24.84 -13.47
N LEU A 280 -2.01 24.52 -12.37
CA LEU A 280 -1.90 23.16 -11.83
C LEU A 280 -3.26 22.61 -11.41
N TYR A 281 -4.06 23.39 -10.68
CA TYR A 281 -5.42 23.01 -10.28
C TYR A 281 -6.31 22.69 -11.49
N ILE A 282 -6.33 23.59 -12.49
CA ILE A 282 -7.11 23.39 -13.73
C ILE A 282 -6.65 22.12 -14.46
N LYS A 283 -5.33 21.90 -14.56
CA LYS A 283 -4.76 20.72 -15.22
C LYS A 283 -5.14 19.44 -14.48
N GLU A 284 -5.07 19.44 -13.14
CA GLU A 284 -5.38 18.28 -12.30
C GLU A 284 -6.86 17.89 -12.42
N VAL A 285 -7.77 18.86 -12.29
CA VAL A 285 -9.22 18.62 -12.42
C VAL A 285 -9.56 18.06 -13.80
N VAL A 286 -9.05 18.66 -14.88
CA VAL A 286 -9.31 18.17 -16.25
C VAL A 286 -8.73 16.76 -16.44
N ARG A 287 -7.48 16.53 -16.02
CA ARG A 287 -6.85 15.21 -16.15
C ARG A 287 -7.68 14.14 -15.44
N GLU A 288 -8.10 14.39 -14.21
CA GLU A 288 -8.87 13.43 -13.40
C GLU A 288 -10.29 13.20 -13.92
N MET A 289 -10.91 14.20 -14.55
CA MET A 289 -12.17 14.02 -15.25
C MET A 289 -12.03 13.17 -16.52
N THR A 290 -10.90 13.26 -17.23
CA THR A 290 -10.77 12.66 -18.58
C THR A 290 -10.00 11.34 -18.63
N THR A 291 -9.06 11.10 -17.70
CA THR A 291 -8.34 9.83 -17.63
C THR A 291 -9.32 8.71 -17.34
N LYS A 292 -9.30 7.66 -18.16
CA LYS A 292 -10.28 6.55 -18.18
C LYS A 292 -11.74 7.04 -18.26
N ALA A 293 -11.99 8.14 -18.97
CA ALA A 293 -13.30 8.78 -19.02
C ALA A 293 -13.91 9.01 -17.61
N GLY A 294 -13.07 9.34 -16.63
CA GLY A 294 -13.47 9.57 -15.25
C GLY A 294 -13.91 8.31 -14.48
N GLN A 295 -13.72 7.10 -15.03
CA GLN A 295 -14.09 5.83 -14.38
C GLN A 295 -13.03 5.35 -13.39
N LYS A 296 -12.49 6.27 -12.57
CA LYS A 296 -11.60 5.94 -11.46
C LYS A 296 -12.34 6.22 -10.16
N CYS A 297 -12.25 5.30 -9.21
CA CYS A 297 -12.74 5.50 -7.84
C CYS A 297 -12.10 6.74 -7.18
N THR A 298 -10.89 7.09 -7.62
CA THR A 298 -10.11 8.26 -7.22
C THR A 298 -10.28 9.46 -8.15
N ALA A 299 -11.25 9.54 -9.05
CA ALA A 299 -11.42 10.74 -9.89
C ALA A 299 -12.00 11.91 -9.09
N ILE A 300 -11.61 13.15 -9.41
CA ILE A 300 -12.15 14.36 -8.77
C ILE A 300 -13.62 14.54 -9.20
N ARG A 301 -14.53 14.54 -8.23
CA ARG A 301 -15.99 14.74 -8.44
C ARG A 301 -16.47 16.12 -8.03
N ARG A 302 -15.75 16.76 -7.10
CA ARG A 302 -16.07 18.08 -6.53
C ARG A 302 -14.85 18.99 -6.60
N ALA A 303 -14.99 20.11 -7.29
CA ALA A 303 -13.96 21.12 -7.42
C ALA A 303 -14.34 22.33 -6.56
N ILE A 304 -13.70 22.45 -5.39
CA ILE A 304 -13.99 23.46 -4.36
C ILE A 304 -13.03 24.64 -4.54
N VAL A 305 -13.57 25.85 -4.75
CA VAL A 305 -12.81 27.04 -5.16
C VAL A 305 -13.25 28.30 -4.42
N PRO A 306 -12.36 29.29 -4.19
CA PRO A 306 -12.76 30.56 -3.62
C PRO A 306 -13.87 31.22 -4.45
N ALA A 307 -14.90 31.76 -3.81
CA ALA A 307 -16.06 32.36 -4.48
C ALA A 307 -15.63 33.44 -5.50
N ARG A 308 -14.64 34.26 -5.14
CA ARG A 308 -14.06 35.30 -6.01
C ARG A 308 -13.34 34.79 -7.27
N HIS A 309 -13.06 33.49 -7.36
CA HIS A 309 -12.33 32.87 -8.49
C HIS A 309 -13.18 31.85 -9.26
N ILE A 310 -14.45 31.64 -8.90
CA ILE A 310 -15.30 30.62 -9.51
C ILE A 310 -15.45 30.81 -11.03
N ASP A 311 -15.68 32.05 -11.49
CA ASP A 311 -15.85 32.35 -12.93
C ASP A 311 -14.56 32.14 -13.73
N ALA A 312 -13.42 32.51 -13.14
CA ALA A 312 -12.10 32.31 -13.75
C ALA A 312 -11.80 30.81 -13.89
N VAL A 313 -12.07 30.02 -12.84
CA VAL A 313 -11.90 28.56 -12.86
C VAL A 313 -12.85 27.93 -13.88
N ALA A 314 -14.13 28.29 -13.84
CA ALA A 314 -15.15 27.79 -14.76
C ALA A 314 -14.74 28.02 -16.23
N THR A 315 -14.32 29.24 -16.56
CA THR A 315 -13.87 29.60 -17.90
C THR A 315 -12.68 28.76 -18.35
N ARG A 316 -11.62 28.67 -17.52
CA ARG A 316 -10.40 27.94 -17.86
C ARG A 316 -10.61 26.43 -17.93
N LEU A 317 -11.50 25.86 -17.11
CA LEU A 317 -11.91 24.45 -17.22
C LEU A 317 -12.65 24.20 -18.54
N ARG A 318 -13.63 25.03 -18.90
CA ARG A 318 -14.38 24.91 -20.18
C ARG A 318 -13.45 24.95 -21.39
N GLU A 319 -12.52 25.91 -21.43
CA GLU A 319 -11.54 26.04 -22.51
C GLU A 319 -10.63 24.82 -22.66
N ARG A 320 -10.22 24.20 -21.54
CA ARG A 320 -9.41 22.97 -21.58
C ARG A 320 -10.25 21.75 -21.97
N LEU A 321 -11.46 21.61 -21.44
CA LEU A 321 -12.37 20.50 -21.76
C LEU A 321 -12.79 20.52 -23.23
N ALA A 322 -13.01 21.70 -23.84
CA ALA A 322 -13.30 21.84 -25.27
C ALA A 322 -12.20 21.29 -26.19
N LYS A 323 -10.96 21.15 -25.68
CA LYS A 323 -9.82 20.59 -26.42
C LYS A 323 -9.69 19.07 -26.28
N VAL A 324 -10.53 18.44 -25.44
CA VAL A 324 -10.50 16.98 -25.21
C VAL A 324 -11.25 16.30 -26.34
N VAL A 325 -10.50 15.67 -27.25
CA VAL A 325 -11.08 14.89 -28.34
C VAL A 325 -11.51 13.53 -27.82
N VAL A 326 -12.80 13.24 -27.94
CA VAL A 326 -13.42 11.96 -27.59
C VAL A 326 -13.54 11.08 -28.83
N GLY A 327 -13.29 9.78 -28.73
CA GLY A 327 -13.46 8.87 -29.86
C GLY A 327 -12.75 7.54 -29.71
N ASP A 328 -12.67 6.80 -30.81
CA ASP A 328 -11.88 5.58 -30.92
C ASP A 328 -10.41 5.86 -30.56
N PRO A 329 -9.87 5.23 -29.51
CA PRO A 329 -8.49 5.41 -29.10
C PRO A 329 -7.42 5.01 -30.12
N SER A 330 -7.78 4.32 -31.20
CA SER A 330 -6.87 3.99 -32.31
C SER A 330 -6.51 5.21 -33.16
N LEU A 331 -7.30 6.28 -33.10
CA LEU A 331 -7.13 7.47 -33.92
C LEU A 331 -6.18 8.50 -33.29
N ASP A 332 -5.30 9.04 -34.14
CA ASP A 332 -4.42 10.14 -33.76
C ASP A 332 -5.22 11.36 -33.26
N GLY A 333 -4.77 11.91 -32.13
CA GLY A 333 -5.38 13.10 -31.55
C GLY A 333 -6.53 12.81 -30.57
N VAL A 334 -7.08 11.60 -30.52
CA VAL A 334 -8.03 11.21 -29.46
C VAL A 334 -7.31 11.21 -28.11
N ARG A 335 -7.99 11.73 -27.08
CA ARG A 335 -7.45 11.89 -25.71
C ARG A 335 -8.32 11.26 -24.64
N MET A 336 -9.59 11.01 -24.92
CA MET A 336 -10.52 10.31 -24.04
C MET A 336 -11.28 9.27 -24.86
N GLY A 337 -11.37 8.04 -24.36
CA GLY A 337 -12.13 6.99 -25.01
C GLY A 337 -13.57 6.88 -24.48
N ALA A 338 -14.12 5.66 -24.51
CA ALA A 338 -15.50 5.38 -24.09
C ALA A 338 -15.60 4.98 -22.60
N LEU A 339 -16.82 4.98 -22.07
CA LEU A 339 -17.12 4.31 -20.82
C LEU A 339 -17.11 2.79 -21.01
N ALA A 340 -16.87 2.02 -19.94
CA ALA A 340 -16.70 0.57 -20.00
C ALA A 340 -17.88 -0.24 -20.58
N SER A 341 -19.11 0.29 -20.57
CA SER A 341 -20.30 -0.34 -21.18
C SER A 341 -21.46 0.64 -21.36
N HIS A 342 -22.46 0.27 -22.17
CA HIS A 342 -23.71 1.04 -22.28
C HIS A 342 -24.49 1.12 -20.96
N ASP A 343 -24.46 0.08 -20.13
CA ASP A 343 -25.07 0.14 -18.79
C ASP A 343 -24.43 1.25 -17.96
N GLN A 344 -23.08 1.37 -17.99
CA GLN A 344 -22.38 2.46 -17.32
C GLN A 344 -22.68 3.83 -17.96
N GLN A 345 -22.81 3.90 -19.28
CA GLN A 345 -23.22 5.13 -19.97
C GLN A 345 -24.63 5.58 -19.54
N HIS A 346 -25.57 4.65 -19.40
CA HIS A 346 -26.91 4.90 -18.91
C HIS A 346 -26.88 5.38 -17.46
N ASP A 347 -26.19 4.64 -16.58
CA ASP A 347 -26.04 4.98 -15.17
C ASP A 347 -25.49 6.41 -14.99
N VAL A 348 -24.41 6.75 -15.71
CA VAL A 348 -23.83 8.11 -15.67
C VAL A 348 -24.84 9.16 -16.12
N ALA A 349 -25.59 8.90 -17.22
CA ALA A 349 -26.62 9.82 -17.69
C ALA A 349 -27.74 10.05 -16.66
N GLU A 350 -28.15 9.00 -15.94
CA GLU A 350 -29.14 9.11 -14.86
C GLU A 350 -28.64 9.95 -13.68
N ARG A 351 -27.38 9.74 -13.28
CA ARG A 351 -26.75 10.50 -12.19
C ARG A 351 -26.57 11.97 -12.57
N VAL A 352 -26.18 12.27 -13.81
CA VAL A 352 -26.13 13.64 -14.33
C VAL A 352 -27.52 14.29 -14.30
N ARG A 353 -28.57 13.61 -14.77
CA ARG A 353 -29.95 14.11 -14.69
C ARG A 353 -30.36 14.45 -13.26
N SER A 354 -29.94 13.65 -12.29
CA SER A 354 -30.22 13.88 -10.87
C SER A 354 -29.45 15.08 -10.32
N LEU A 355 -28.17 15.23 -10.69
CA LEU A 355 -27.34 16.38 -10.30
C LEU A 355 -27.89 17.71 -10.83
N LEU A 356 -28.41 17.74 -12.06
CA LEU A 356 -29.01 18.93 -12.69
C LEU A 356 -30.24 19.50 -11.95
N GLN A 357 -30.83 18.73 -11.03
CA GLN A 357 -31.88 19.24 -10.14
C GLN A 357 -31.34 20.28 -9.14
N SER A 358 -30.04 20.29 -8.87
CA SER A 358 -29.37 21.19 -7.91
C SER A 358 -28.19 21.97 -8.50
N CYS A 359 -27.79 21.65 -9.74
CA CYS A 359 -26.63 22.21 -10.40
C CYS A 359 -27.00 22.80 -11.77
N ASP A 360 -26.24 23.79 -12.20
CA ASP A 360 -26.27 24.30 -13.57
C ASP A 360 -25.17 23.61 -14.40
N GLN A 361 -25.44 23.35 -15.68
CA GLN A 361 -24.48 22.75 -16.59
C GLN A 361 -23.64 23.84 -17.26
N LEU A 362 -22.32 23.81 -17.05
CA LEU A 362 -21.38 24.77 -17.63
C LEU A 362 -20.72 24.27 -18.92
N PHE A 363 -20.60 22.95 -19.05
CA PHE A 363 -20.05 22.27 -20.22
C PHE A 363 -20.65 20.86 -20.33
N GLY A 364 -20.96 20.41 -21.53
CA GLY A 364 -21.30 19.01 -21.80
C GLY A 364 -21.63 18.75 -23.26
N ALA A 365 -22.58 17.86 -23.52
CA ALA A 365 -22.86 17.37 -24.87
C ALA A 365 -23.25 18.47 -25.88
N SER A 366 -23.94 19.52 -25.41
CA SER A 366 -24.34 20.68 -26.22
C SER A 366 -23.16 21.52 -26.73
N ASP A 367 -21.98 21.39 -26.14
CA ASP A 367 -20.78 22.16 -26.47
C ASP A 367 -19.94 21.50 -27.58
N GLY A 368 -20.58 20.80 -28.51
CA GLY A 368 -19.94 20.19 -29.67
C GLY A 368 -19.45 18.75 -29.47
N PHE A 369 -20.15 17.94 -28.67
CA PHE A 369 -19.82 16.53 -28.49
C PHE A 369 -20.03 15.73 -29.78
N ALA A 370 -18.92 15.27 -30.36
CA ALA A 370 -18.89 14.45 -31.57
C ALA A 370 -17.74 13.44 -31.48
N PRO A 371 -17.98 12.23 -30.92
CA PRO A 371 -17.00 11.16 -30.90
C PRO A 371 -16.45 10.87 -32.31
N ARG A 372 -15.13 10.67 -32.42
CA ARG A 372 -14.44 10.39 -33.68
C ARG A 372 -14.15 8.91 -33.85
N GLY A 373 -14.41 8.35 -35.03
CA GLY A 373 -14.09 6.96 -35.35
C GLY A 373 -15.22 6.27 -36.09
N GLU A 374 -14.91 5.13 -36.69
CA GLU A 374 -15.92 4.25 -37.27
C GLU A 374 -16.65 3.49 -36.15
N GLY A 375 -17.96 3.27 -36.29
CA GLY A 375 -18.75 2.52 -35.29
C GLY A 375 -19.04 3.25 -33.98
N VAL A 376 -18.49 4.45 -33.76
CA VAL A 376 -18.63 5.18 -32.49
C VAL A 376 -20.07 5.55 -32.10
N ALA A 377 -21.00 5.55 -33.06
CA ALA A 377 -22.44 5.72 -32.79
C ALA A 377 -23.01 4.57 -31.94
N GLU A 378 -22.42 3.38 -32.03
CA GLU A 378 -22.78 2.17 -31.27
C GLU A 378 -21.88 1.99 -30.03
N GLY A 379 -21.05 2.99 -29.71
CA GLY A 379 -20.13 2.96 -28.57
C GLY A 379 -20.68 3.64 -27.32
N ALA A 380 -20.10 3.32 -26.17
CA ALA A 380 -20.46 3.86 -24.87
C ALA A 380 -19.77 5.21 -24.56
N PHE A 381 -19.71 6.13 -25.52
CA PHE A 381 -19.04 7.43 -25.35
C PHE A 381 -19.86 8.40 -24.50
N PHE A 382 -19.19 9.24 -23.72
CA PHE A 382 -19.84 10.24 -22.88
C PHE A 382 -19.08 11.57 -22.92
N ALA A 383 -19.79 12.69 -23.00
CA ALA A 383 -19.19 14.02 -23.03
C ALA A 383 -18.60 14.38 -21.66
N PRO A 384 -17.37 14.94 -21.57
CA PRO A 384 -16.94 15.58 -20.33
C PRO A 384 -18.00 16.59 -19.90
N THR A 385 -18.44 16.54 -18.64
CA THR A 385 -19.55 17.33 -18.14
C THR A 385 -19.10 18.10 -16.91
N LEU A 386 -19.08 19.43 -17.01
CA LEU A 386 -18.76 20.32 -15.89
C LEU A 386 -20.06 20.94 -15.38
N LEU A 387 -20.32 20.75 -14.10
CA LEU A 387 -21.47 21.31 -13.40
C LEU A 387 -21.02 22.40 -12.43
N GLN A 388 -21.94 23.24 -12.00
CA GLN A 388 -21.78 24.17 -10.88
C GLN A 388 -22.94 24.02 -9.92
N ALA A 389 -22.66 23.81 -8.64
CA ALA A 389 -23.69 23.77 -7.61
C ALA A 389 -24.31 25.17 -7.46
N ARG A 390 -25.65 25.26 -7.50
CA ARG A 390 -26.36 26.54 -7.27
C ARG A 390 -26.20 27.02 -5.82
N ASP A 391 -26.24 26.06 -4.88
CA ASP A 391 -25.96 26.26 -3.47
C ASP A 391 -25.06 25.12 -2.97
N PRO A 392 -23.77 25.36 -2.69
CA PRO A 392 -22.86 24.33 -2.19
C PRO A 392 -23.20 23.87 -0.76
N HIS A 393 -24.05 24.58 -0.02
CA HIS A 393 -24.50 24.24 1.34
C HIS A 393 -25.80 23.44 1.39
N ALA A 394 -26.54 23.38 0.29
CA ALA A 394 -27.74 22.55 0.21
C ALA A 394 -27.44 21.08 0.52
N GLU A 395 -28.37 20.39 1.18
CA GLU A 395 -28.28 18.95 1.40
C GLU A 395 -28.53 18.18 0.08
N GLY A 396 -27.95 16.98 -0.04
CA GLY A 396 -28.08 16.18 -1.25
C GLY A 396 -27.14 16.62 -2.38
N GLY A 397 -27.63 16.46 -3.62
CA GLY A 397 -26.94 16.91 -4.83
C GLY A 397 -25.53 16.32 -4.97
N ALA A 398 -24.59 17.19 -5.33
CA ALA A 398 -23.20 16.81 -5.56
C ALA A 398 -22.42 16.39 -4.30
N HIS A 399 -23.03 16.40 -3.10
CA HIS A 399 -22.46 15.78 -1.88
C HIS A 399 -22.97 14.36 -1.64
N ASP A 400 -23.98 13.90 -2.38
CA ASP A 400 -24.60 12.58 -2.20
C ASP A 400 -24.67 11.73 -3.47
N ILE A 401 -24.61 12.35 -4.65
CA ILE A 401 -24.74 11.67 -5.94
C ILE A 401 -23.39 11.65 -6.66
N GLU A 402 -22.86 10.45 -6.90
CA GLU A 402 -21.72 10.25 -7.78
C GLU A 402 -22.18 9.86 -9.19
N ALA A 403 -21.72 10.60 -10.19
CA ALA A 403 -21.77 10.18 -11.59
C ALA A 403 -20.39 9.58 -11.95
N PHE A 404 -20.31 8.25 -12.07
CA PHE A 404 -19.05 7.50 -12.27
C PHE A 404 -18.55 7.56 -13.72
N GLY A 405 -18.28 8.78 -14.19
CA GLY A 405 -17.84 9.09 -15.55
C GLY A 405 -17.10 10.43 -15.57
N PRO A 406 -17.00 11.12 -16.73
CA PRO A 406 -16.20 12.33 -16.87
C PRO A 406 -16.97 13.56 -16.36
N VAL A 407 -17.43 13.52 -15.11
CA VAL A 407 -18.32 14.52 -14.49
C VAL A 407 -17.68 15.08 -13.22
N SER A 408 -17.69 16.41 -13.08
CA SER A 408 -17.27 17.11 -11.86
C SER A 408 -18.13 18.35 -11.62
N THR A 409 -18.32 18.71 -10.35
CA THR A 409 -19.14 19.86 -9.91
C THR A 409 -18.28 20.91 -9.23
N LEU A 410 -18.34 22.15 -9.71
CA LEU A 410 -17.75 23.33 -9.07
C LEU A 410 -18.58 23.78 -7.87
N MET A 411 -17.89 24.17 -6.80
CA MET A 411 -18.45 24.64 -5.55
C MET A 411 -17.65 25.85 -5.06
N ALA A 412 -18.34 26.97 -4.81
CA ALA A 412 -17.73 28.14 -4.19
C ALA A 412 -17.55 27.94 -2.69
N TYR A 413 -16.56 28.63 -2.11
CA TYR A 413 -16.42 28.83 -0.67
C TYR A 413 -15.90 30.25 -0.37
N ASP A 414 -16.19 30.80 0.79
CA ASP A 414 -15.70 32.13 1.21
C ASP A 414 -14.37 32.05 1.98
N ASP A 415 -14.22 31.08 2.88
CA ASP A 415 -12.97 30.83 3.61
C ASP A 415 -12.52 29.35 3.67
N LEU A 416 -11.28 29.13 4.12
CA LEU A 416 -10.68 27.79 4.16
C LEU A 416 -11.43 26.83 5.08
N ASP A 417 -12.01 27.30 6.18
CA ASP A 417 -12.74 26.43 7.11
C ASP A 417 -14.05 25.95 6.47
N GLU A 418 -14.70 26.81 5.71
CA GLU A 418 -15.83 26.45 4.87
C GLU A 418 -15.45 25.45 3.75
N ALA A 419 -14.32 25.64 3.07
CA ALA A 419 -13.82 24.69 2.07
C ALA A 419 -13.63 23.28 2.65
N LEU A 420 -13.09 23.19 3.87
CA LEU A 420 -12.89 21.94 4.60
C LEU A 420 -14.23 21.33 5.06
N ALA A 421 -15.17 22.17 5.48
CA ALA A 421 -16.53 21.73 5.82
C ALA A 421 -17.22 21.12 4.58
N LEU A 422 -17.15 21.80 3.43
CA LEU A 422 -17.66 21.28 2.15
C LEU A 422 -16.97 19.98 1.77
N ALA A 423 -15.65 19.86 1.89
CA ALA A 423 -14.92 18.62 1.63
C ALA A 423 -15.46 17.46 2.48
N ALA A 424 -15.70 17.67 3.77
CA ALA A 424 -16.25 16.68 4.70
C ALA A 424 -17.68 16.22 4.34
N ARG A 425 -18.48 17.05 3.63
CA ARG A 425 -19.84 16.68 3.18
C ARG A 425 -19.89 15.53 2.18
N GLY A 426 -18.74 15.12 1.62
CA GLY A 426 -18.61 13.85 0.89
C GLY A 426 -18.84 12.60 1.77
N LYS A 427 -18.97 12.77 3.09
CA LYS A 427 -19.24 11.73 4.10
C LYS A 427 -18.16 10.63 4.13
N GLY A 428 -16.92 11.03 3.91
CA GLY A 428 -15.77 10.14 3.83
C GLY A 428 -15.43 9.79 2.38
N SER A 429 -14.19 10.03 1.97
CA SER A 429 -13.74 9.88 0.58
C SER A 429 -12.38 9.20 0.51
N LEU A 430 -12.08 8.60 -0.65
CA LEU A 430 -10.81 7.93 -0.91
C LEU A 430 -9.65 8.93 -0.92
N VAL A 431 -9.82 10.05 -1.62
CA VAL A 431 -8.75 11.04 -1.79
C VAL A 431 -9.28 12.47 -1.86
N ALA A 432 -8.48 13.43 -1.41
CA ALA A 432 -8.64 14.84 -1.77
C ALA A 432 -7.31 15.48 -2.18
N THR A 433 -7.40 16.54 -2.98
CA THR A 433 -6.28 17.42 -3.33
C THR A 433 -6.45 18.79 -2.69
N LEU A 434 -5.36 19.37 -2.17
CA LEU A 434 -5.24 20.78 -1.85
C LEU A 434 -4.16 21.38 -2.75
N VAL A 435 -4.49 22.40 -3.54
CA VAL A 435 -3.53 23.12 -4.37
C VAL A 435 -3.26 24.48 -3.74
N THR A 436 -2.06 24.72 -3.23
CA THR A 436 -1.67 25.92 -2.47
C THR A 436 -0.16 26.09 -2.51
N ALA A 437 0.33 27.33 -2.52
CA ALA A 437 1.75 27.65 -2.33
C ALA A 437 2.04 27.99 -0.85
N ASP A 438 1.02 28.28 -0.05
CA ASP A 438 1.15 28.61 1.36
C ASP A 438 1.24 27.36 2.25
N ARG A 439 2.43 27.14 2.80
CA ARG A 439 2.72 26.04 3.73
C ARG A 439 1.84 26.09 4.99
N SER A 440 1.43 27.27 5.44
CA SER A 440 0.57 27.44 6.61
C SER A 440 -0.87 27.00 6.33
N VAL A 441 -1.38 27.26 5.11
CA VAL A 441 -2.67 26.75 4.63
C VAL A 441 -2.65 25.22 4.62
N ALA A 442 -1.61 24.61 4.05
CA ALA A 442 -1.45 23.15 4.04
C ALA A 442 -1.37 22.56 5.47
N ALA A 443 -0.56 23.16 6.35
CA ALA A 443 -0.40 22.70 7.73
C ALA A 443 -1.71 22.76 8.53
N LYS A 444 -2.58 23.74 8.28
CA LYS A 444 -3.92 23.84 8.89
C LYS A 444 -4.90 22.85 8.26
N ALA A 445 -4.97 22.79 6.94
CA ALA A 445 -6.00 22.06 6.21
C ALA A 445 -5.85 20.54 6.28
N ILE A 446 -4.61 20.03 6.18
CA ILE A 446 -4.35 18.60 6.01
C ILE A 446 -4.82 17.75 7.21
N PRO A 447 -4.54 18.11 8.48
CA PRO A 447 -5.04 17.34 9.62
C PRO A 447 -6.58 17.27 9.68
N VAL A 448 -7.26 18.36 9.32
CA VAL A 448 -8.74 18.42 9.31
C VAL A 448 -9.31 17.56 8.18
N ALA A 449 -8.76 17.69 6.98
CA ALA A 449 -9.19 16.90 5.83
C ALA A 449 -8.92 15.40 6.01
N ALA A 450 -7.81 15.02 6.67
CA ALA A 450 -7.40 13.63 6.85
C ALA A 450 -8.39 12.78 7.66
N ALA A 451 -9.20 13.40 8.52
CA ALA A 451 -10.27 12.71 9.24
C ALA A 451 -11.34 12.13 8.30
N TRP A 452 -11.48 12.70 7.10
CA TRP A 452 -12.50 12.33 6.12
C TRP A 452 -11.92 11.72 4.84
N HIS A 453 -10.60 11.77 4.64
CA HIS A 453 -9.96 11.34 3.40
C HIS A 453 -8.85 10.34 3.68
N GLY A 454 -8.86 9.22 2.98
CA GLY A 454 -7.83 8.20 3.16
C GLY A 454 -6.46 8.56 2.61
N ARG A 455 -6.43 9.43 1.59
CA ARG A 455 -5.23 10.00 0.99
C ARG A 455 -5.41 11.48 0.72
N LEU A 456 -4.34 12.26 0.88
CA LEU A 456 -4.32 13.69 0.58
C LEU A 456 -3.13 14.01 -0.31
N LEU A 457 -3.37 14.74 -1.40
CA LEU A 457 -2.34 15.31 -2.26
C LEU A 457 -2.26 16.81 -1.99
N VAL A 458 -1.14 17.29 -1.43
CA VAL A 458 -0.79 18.72 -1.45
C VAL A 458 -0.01 18.97 -2.74
N LEU A 459 -0.51 19.87 -3.58
CA LEU A 459 0.08 20.16 -4.87
C LEU A 459 0.50 21.63 -4.95
N ASP A 460 1.77 21.84 -5.26
CA ASP A 460 2.38 23.13 -5.59
C ASP A 460 3.29 22.96 -6.82
N SER A 461 3.94 24.04 -7.25
CA SER A 461 4.90 24.04 -8.35
C SER A 461 6.12 23.12 -8.14
N GLU A 462 6.49 22.83 -6.89
CA GLU A 462 7.60 21.90 -6.58
C GLU A 462 7.16 20.45 -6.78
N ALA A 463 6.08 20.04 -6.09
CA ALA A 463 5.55 18.68 -6.14
C ALA A 463 5.06 18.29 -7.54
N ALA A 464 4.50 19.22 -8.32
CA ALA A 464 3.93 18.94 -9.63
C ALA A 464 4.91 18.36 -10.65
N LYS A 465 6.22 18.56 -10.46
CA LYS A 465 7.27 18.08 -11.39
C LYS A 465 7.42 16.55 -11.38
N GLU A 466 7.20 15.94 -10.23
CA GLU A 466 7.37 14.49 -10.01
C GLU A 466 6.09 13.82 -9.49
N SER A 467 5.01 14.58 -9.29
CA SER A 467 3.74 14.07 -8.80
C SER A 467 3.18 12.97 -9.69
N THR A 468 2.82 11.85 -9.07
CA THR A 468 2.09 10.75 -9.71
C THR A 468 0.61 11.07 -9.93
N GLY A 469 0.15 12.21 -9.43
CA GLY A 469 -1.22 12.71 -9.57
C GLY A 469 -2.19 12.23 -8.52
N HIS A 470 -3.38 12.83 -8.53
CA HIS A 470 -4.49 12.48 -7.64
C HIS A 470 -5.00 11.06 -7.87
N GLY A 471 -5.18 10.64 -9.12
CA GLY A 471 -5.85 9.40 -9.48
C GLY A 471 -4.98 8.15 -9.58
N SER A 472 -3.75 8.16 -9.06
CA SER A 472 -2.81 7.04 -9.11
C SER A 472 -2.51 6.51 -7.69
N PRO A 473 -3.25 5.51 -7.19
CA PRO A 473 -2.94 4.90 -5.89
C PRO A 473 -1.59 4.18 -5.93
N LEU A 474 -0.66 4.57 -5.06
CA LEU A 474 0.68 3.97 -5.00
C LEU A 474 0.68 2.75 -4.08
N PRO A 475 1.34 1.63 -4.44
CA PRO A 475 1.32 0.39 -3.65
C PRO A 475 1.80 0.54 -2.20
N GLN A 476 2.67 1.52 -1.92
CA GLN A 476 3.23 1.77 -0.59
C GLN A 476 2.37 2.73 0.24
N LEU A 477 1.44 3.45 -0.38
CA LEU A 477 0.54 4.39 0.27
C LEU A 477 -0.85 3.76 0.43
N LYS A 478 -1.55 4.14 1.50
CA LYS A 478 -2.90 3.65 1.76
C LYS A 478 -3.84 4.04 0.61
N HIS A 479 -4.65 3.08 0.17
CA HIS A 479 -5.84 3.27 -0.65
C HIS A 479 -7.07 2.84 0.17
N GLY A 480 -8.23 3.45 -0.03
CA GLY A 480 -9.39 3.29 0.86
C GLY A 480 -9.60 4.50 1.77
N GLY A 481 -10.81 4.69 2.30
CA GLY A 481 -11.22 5.88 3.04
C GLY A 481 -12.40 5.61 3.98
N PRO A 482 -12.68 6.50 4.94
CA PRO A 482 -13.76 6.31 5.91
C PRO A 482 -15.15 6.48 5.27
N GLY A 483 -16.19 6.12 6.02
CA GLY A 483 -17.58 6.45 5.68
C GLY A 483 -18.02 5.90 4.31
N ARG A 484 -18.46 6.77 3.41
CA ARG A 484 -18.97 6.41 2.09
C ARG A 484 -17.98 5.59 1.26
N ALA A 485 -16.69 5.93 1.32
CA ALA A 485 -15.62 5.23 0.62
C ALA A 485 -15.44 3.76 1.08
N GLY A 486 -16.19 3.31 2.08
CA GLY A 486 -16.33 1.90 2.46
C GLY A 486 -15.77 1.56 3.84
N GLY A 487 -14.86 2.40 4.36
CA GLY A 487 -14.18 2.20 5.64
C GLY A 487 -13.00 1.24 5.60
N GLY A 488 -12.76 0.60 4.45
CA GLY A 488 -11.65 -0.32 4.24
C GLY A 488 -10.31 0.37 4.01
N GLU A 489 -9.24 -0.41 4.13
CA GLU A 489 -7.88 -0.02 3.75
C GLU A 489 -7.28 -1.12 2.86
N GLU A 490 -6.64 -0.68 1.78
CA GLU A 490 -5.91 -1.47 0.81
C GLU A 490 -4.56 -0.79 0.55
N LEU A 491 -3.66 -1.50 -0.13
CA LEU A 491 -2.28 -1.05 -0.33
C LEU A 491 -1.56 -0.66 0.99
N GLY A 492 -0.89 0.48 1.05
CA GLY A 492 -0.19 0.92 2.27
C GLY A 492 1.03 0.08 2.62
N GLY A 493 1.62 -0.60 1.63
CA GLY A 493 2.79 -1.46 1.77
C GLY A 493 2.52 -2.67 2.66
N LEU A 494 3.30 -2.81 3.74
CA LEU A 494 3.13 -3.93 4.66
C LEU A 494 1.75 -3.93 5.37
N ARG A 495 1.05 -2.79 5.41
CA ARG A 495 -0.31 -2.70 6.00
C ARG A 495 -1.29 -3.64 5.31
N ALA A 496 -1.33 -3.69 3.98
CA ALA A 496 -2.20 -4.61 3.25
C ALA A 496 -1.89 -6.09 3.55
N VAL A 497 -0.61 -6.45 3.64
CA VAL A 497 -0.20 -7.83 3.95
C VAL A 497 -0.77 -8.26 5.31
N LYS A 498 -0.77 -7.34 6.29
CA LYS A 498 -1.27 -7.61 7.65
C LYS A 498 -2.77 -7.92 7.71
N HIS A 499 -3.59 -7.50 6.75
CA HIS A 499 -5.01 -7.88 6.71
C HIS A 499 -5.20 -9.39 6.51
N TYR A 500 -4.27 -10.03 5.79
CA TYR A 500 -4.26 -11.46 5.50
C TYR A 500 -3.46 -12.27 6.53
N LEU A 501 -2.91 -11.61 7.55
CA LEU A 501 -2.27 -12.23 8.70
C LEU A 501 -3.19 -12.14 9.93
N GLN A 502 -3.04 -13.07 10.86
CA GLN A 502 -3.65 -13.03 12.17
C GLN A 502 -2.64 -12.53 13.19
N ARG A 503 -2.99 -11.44 13.87
CA ARG A 503 -2.22 -10.94 15.02
C ARG A 503 -2.53 -11.76 16.26
N ALA A 504 -1.51 -12.20 16.98
CA ALA A 504 -1.66 -12.83 18.28
C ALA A 504 -0.66 -12.22 19.27
N ALA A 505 -1.13 -11.92 20.49
CA ALA A 505 -0.24 -11.62 21.60
C ALA A 505 0.26 -12.95 22.19
N VAL A 506 1.57 -13.13 22.25
CA VAL A 506 2.22 -14.29 22.85
C VAL A 506 2.92 -13.83 24.12
N GLN A 507 2.74 -14.57 25.20
CA GLN A 507 3.36 -14.30 26.49
C GLN A 507 4.17 -15.51 26.93
N GLY A 508 5.27 -15.27 27.61
CA GLY A 508 6.13 -16.35 28.09
C GLY A 508 7.43 -15.84 28.65
N SER A 509 8.36 -16.77 28.90
CA SER A 509 9.73 -16.39 29.20
C SER A 509 10.41 -15.80 27.97
N PRO A 510 11.38 -14.89 28.14
CA PRO A 510 12.17 -14.38 27.03
C PRO A 510 12.80 -15.47 26.14
N SER A 511 13.28 -16.58 26.72
CA SER A 511 13.83 -17.70 25.94
C SER A 511 12.77 -18.35 25.05
N MET A 512 11.55 -18.57 25.57
CA MET A 512 10.45 -19.15 24.78
C MET A 512 9.98 -18.19 23.70
N LEU A 513 9.89 -16.89 24.00
CA LEU A 513 9.59 -15.89 22.98
C LEU A 513 10.66 -15.86 21.89
N SER A 514 11.94 -15.98 22.26
CA SER A 514 13.04 -16.02 21.28
C SER A 514 12.93 -17.22 20.33
N ALA A 515 12.55 -18.38 20.87
CA ALA A 515 12.31 -19.58 20.07
C ALA A 515 11.10 -19.43 19.13
N VAL A 516 10.03 -18.77 19.58
CA VAL A 516 8.82 -18.55 18.78
C VAL A 516 9.04 -17.52 17.68
N THR A 517 9.69 -16.40 17.98
CA THR A 517 9.87 -15.29 17.03
C THR A 517 11.04 -15.50 16.08
N GLY A 518 11.99 -16.37 16.44
CA GLY A 518 13.26 -16.47 15.74
C GLY A 518 14.12 -15.22 15.90
N GLU A 519 13.91 -14.45 16.97
CA GLU A 519 14.68 -13.25 17.31
C GLU A 519 15.05 -13.27 18.79
N TYR A 520 16.27 -12.88 19.15
CA TYR A 520 16.65 -12.80 20.57
C TYR A 520 15.78 -11.78 21.30
N VAL A 521 15.18 -12.24 22.39
CA VAL A 521 14.47 -11.40 23.36
C VAL A 521 15.33 -11.27 24.60
N ARG A 522 15.54 -10.02 25.03
CA ARG A 522 16.35 -9.69 26.21
C ARG A 522 15.87 -10.43 27.46
N GLY A 523 16.84 -10.94 28.23
CA GLY A 523 16.60 -11.82 29.38
C GLY A 523 16.42 -13.29 28.97
N GLY A 524 16.51 -13.60 27.67
CA GLY A 524 16.55 -14.95 27.16
C GLY A 524 17.90 -15.61 27.39
N GLU A 525 17.90 -16.94 27.35
CA GLU A 525 19.12 -17.75 27.41
C GLU A 525 20.08 -17.35 26.28
N VAL A 526 21.35 -17.22 26.64
CA VAL A 526 22.42 -16.84 25.72
C VAL A 526 23.30 -18.04 25.45
N ILE A 527 23.90 -18.05 24.27
CA ILE A 527 24.84 -19.08 23.84
C ILE A 527 26.23 -18.46 23.83
N GLU A 528 27.04 -18.76 24.84
CA GLU A 528 28.44 -18.32 24.89
C GLU A 528 29.34 -19.42 24.32
N THR A 529 30.28 -19.03 23.46
CA THR A 529 31.25 -19.96 22.87
C THR A 529 32.66 -19.36 22.98
N GLU A 530 33.70 -20.21 22.90
CA GLU A 530 35.09 -19.74 22.92
C GLU A 530 35.44 -18.86 21.71
N VAL A 531 34.71 -19.02 20.60
CA VAL A 531 34.92 -18.26 19.37
C VAL A 531 34.09 -16.99 19.40
N HIS A 532 34.75 -15.86 19.19
CA HIS A 532 34.11 -14.56 19.09
C HIS A 532 33.01 -14.56 17.98
N PRO A 533 31.78 -14.08 18.24
CA PRO A 533 30.69 -14.17 17.26
C PRO A 533 31.00 -13.51 15.91
N PHE A 534 31.66 -12.35 15.87
CA PHE A 534 32.13 -11.71 14.63
C PHE A 534 33.16 -12.50 13.81
N ARG A 535 33.68 -13.63 14.31
CA ARG A 535 34.55 -14.54 13.54
C ARG A 535 33.76 -15.63 12.80
N ARG A 536 32.45 -15.72 13.00
CA ARG A 536 31.58 -16.72 12.37
C ARG A 536 30.94 -16.19 11.09
N TYR A 537 30.77 -17.09 10.13
CA TYR A 537 29.98 -16.83 8.92
C TYR A 537 28.49 -16.79 9.24
N PHE A 538 27.71 -16.23 8.33
CA PHE A 538 26.27 -16.06 8.49
C PHE A 538 25.55 -17.37 8.87
N GLU A 539 25.86 -18.49 8.22
CA GLU A 539 25.21 -19.80 8.49
C GLU A 539 25.56 -20.35 9.87
N GLN A 540 26.78 -20.10 10.35
CA GLN A 540 27.29 -20.61 11.61
C GLN A 540 26.76 -19.83 12.82
N LEU A 541 26.37 -18.57 12.63
CA LEU A 541 25.82 -17.72 13.67
C LEU A 541 24.45 -18.23 14.10
N ARG A 542 24.27 -18.40 15.41
CA ARG A 542 22.98 -18.73 16.01
C ARG A 542 22.36 -17.49 16.65
N ILE A 543 21.05 -17.38 16.57
CA ILE A 543 20.31 -16.37 17.36
C ILE A 543 20.51 -16.69 18.84
N GLY A 544 20.76 -15.65 19.64
CA GLY A 544 21.14 -15.78 21.06
C GLY A 544 22.63 -16.01 21.30
N GLU A 545 23.45 -16.20 20.26
CA GLU A 545 24.90 -16.27 20.44
C GLU A 545 25.46 -14.95 20.95
N SER A 546 26.18 -15.01 22.07
CA SER A 546 26.51 -13.83 22.86
C SER A 546 28.00 -13.76 23.21
N LEU A 547 28.50 -12.53 23.29
CA LEU A 547 29.81 -12.18 23.81
C LEU A 547 29.62 -11.25 25.01
N LEU A 548 30.04 -11.71 26.18
CA LEU A 548 30.30 -10.83 27.31
C LEU A 548 31.75 -10.32 27.22
N THR A 549 31.91 -9.01 27.04
CA THR A 549 33.22 -8.40 26.84
C THR A 549 34.03 -8.30 28.14
N HIS A 550 35.32 -7.99 28.01
CA HIS A 550 36.10 -7.50 29.15
C HIS A 550 35.63 -6.10 29.57
N ARG A 551 36.10 -5.63 30.74
CA ARG A 551 35.66 -4.36 31.35
C ARG A 551 36.59 -3.21 30.98
N ARG A 552 36.04 -1.99 30.91
CA ARG A 552 36.81 -0.74 30.79
C ARG A 552 36.34 0.28 31.82
N THR A 553 37.27 0.82 32.61
CA THR A 553 36.98 1.93 33.53
C THR A 553 37.06 3.25 32.78
N VAL A 554 36.02 4.06 32.91
CA VAL A 554 35.93 5.40 32.33
C VAL A 554 36.60 6.39 33.27
N THR A 555 37.54 7.17 32.74
CA THR A 555 38.33 8.14 33.50
C THR A 555 38.06 9.56 33.03
N GLU A 556 38.50 10.56 33.80
CA GLU A 556 38.44 11.95 33.34
C GLU A 556 39.23 12.16 32.03
N ALA A 557 40.36 11.45 31.87
CA ALA A 557 41.15 11.51 30.65
C ALA A 557 40.36 11.02 29.43
N ASP A 558 39.47 10.03 29.60
CA ASP A 558 38.60 9.57 28.51
C ASP A 558 37.62 10.66 28.08
N LEU A 559 36.99 11.37 29.02
CA LEU A 559 36.09 12.50 28.75
C LEU A 559 36.83 13.60 27.98
N VAL A 560 37.99 14.00 28.50
CA VAL A 560 38.81 15.05 27.90
C VAL A 560 39.26 14.64 26.49
N ASN A 561 39.84 13.45 26.34
CA ASN A 561 40.34 12.99 25.05
C ASN A 561 39.22 12.84 24.03
N PHE A 562 38.07 12.27 24.41
CA PHE A 562 36.95 12.13 23.49
C PHE A 562 36.36 13.48 23.12
N GLY A 563 36.21 14.42 24.05
CA GLY A 563 35.74 15.77 23.73
C GLY A 563 36.72 16.53 22.84
N CYS A 564 38.02 16.42 23.08
CA CYS A 564 39.05 17.00 22.20
C CYS A 564 39.01 16.38 20.80
N LEU A 565 38.87 15.05 20.70
CA LEU A 565 38.85 14.33 19.41
C LEU A 565 37.57 14.58 18.62
N SER A 566 36.41 14.52 19.28
CA SER A 566 35.10 14.71 18.66
C SER A 566 34.72 16.18 18.47
N GLY A 567 35.36 17.08 19.22
CA GLY A 567 34.99 18.48 19.33
C GLY A 567 33.87 18.75 20.33
N ASP A 568 33.26 17.72 20.92
CA ASP A 568 32.16 17.87 21.87
C ASP A 568 32.65 18.29 23.26
N HIS A 569 32.71 19.60 23.47
CA HIS A 569 33.04 20.23 24.75
C HIS A 569 31.78 20.61 25.56
N PHE A 570 30.67 19.87 25.38
CA PHE A 570 29.43 20.15 26.09
C PHE A 570 29.65 20.22 27.61
N TYR A 571 29.01 21.20 28.26
CA TYR A 571 29.30 21.58 29.65
C TYR A 571 29.15 20.41 30.64
N MET A 572 28.26 19.46 30.36
CA MET A 572 28.06 18.26 31.19
C MET A 572 29.28 17.33 31.25
N HIS A 573 30.22 17.46 30.33
CA HIS A 573 31.43 16.64 30.24
C HIS A 573 32.70 17.43 30.63
N PHE A 574 32.68 18.75 30.51
CA PHE A 574 33.87 19.61 30.67
C PHE A 574 33.80 20.63 31.81
N ASP A 575 32.62 21.17 32.13
CA ASP A 575 32.47 22.24 33.12
C ASP A 575 32.05 21.66 34.47
N GLU A 576 33.00 21.63 35.40
CA GLU A 576 32.80 21.13 36.77
C GLU A 576 31.78 21.98 37.55
N ILE A 577 31.73 23.30 37.31
CA ILE A 577 30.84 24.21 38.04
C ILE A 577 29.40 24.02 37.54
N ALA A 578 29.21 24.02 36.23
CA ALA A 578 27.89 23.82 35.64
C ALA A 578 27.36 22.40 35.89
N ALA A 579 28.20 21.37 35.80
CA ALA A 579 27.78 19.99 36.02
C ALA A 579 27.34 19.72 37.48
N LYS A 580 27.95 20.39 38.48
CA LYS A 580 27.48 20.34 39.88
C LYS A 580 26.07 20.91 40.09
N GLN A 581 25.68 21.87 39.27
CA GLN A 581 24.34 22.47 39.30
C GLN A 581 23.31 21.67 38.49
N SER A 582 23.76 20.68 37.71
CA SER A 582 22.89 19.82 36.93
C SER A 582 22.24 18.73 37.79
N GLN A 583 21.24 18.04 37.23
CA GLN A 583 20.59 16.88 37.84
C GLN A 583 21.54 15.70 38.18
N PHE A 584 22.73 15.66 37.58
CA PHE A 584 23.70 14.59 37.81
C PHE A 584 24.73 14.93 38.90
N GLY A 585 24.81 16.20 39.32
CA GLY A 585 25.69 16.67 40.40
C GLY A 585 27.20 16.56 40.14
N LYS A 586 27.62 16.02 38.98
CA LYS A 586 29.01 15.86 38.55
C LYS A 586 29.10 15.76 37.03
N ARG A 587 30.31 15.92 36.49
CA ARG A 587 30.58 15.63 35.07
C ARG A 587 30.36 14.14 34.79
N ILE A 588 29.79 13.86 33.63
CA ILE A 588 29.51 12.49 33.15
C ILE A 588 30.23 12.26 31.82
N ALA A 589 30.40 11.00 31.43
CA ALA A 589 30.97 10.64 30.14
C ALA A 589 30.03 11.01 28.98
N HIS A 590 30.60 11.31 27.81
CA HIS A 590 29.83 11.46 26.58
C HIS A 590 29.10 10.15 26.28
N GLY A 591 27.80 10.23 25.95
CA GLY A 591 27.07 9.04 25.51
C GLY A 591 27.73 8.38 24.29
N TYR A 592 28.17 9.19 23.33
CA TYR A 592 28.90 8.68 22.16
C TYR A 592 30.26 8.08 22.51
N PHE A 593 30.95 8.57 23.55
CA PHE A 593 32.13 7.88 24.07
C PHE A 593 31.78 6.49 24.59
N VAL A 594 30.71 6.35 25.39
CA VAL A 594 30.25 5.04 25.89
C VAL A 594 29.96 4.09 24.74
N LEU A 595 29.29 4.57 23.69
CA LEU A 595 29.03 3.82 22.46
C LEU A 595 30.33 3.40 21.75
N SER A 596 31.26 4.34 21.53
CA SER A 596 32.55 4.07 20.89
C SER A 596 33.41 3.11 21.71
N ALA A 597 33.42 3.27 23.03
CA ALA A 597 34.13 2.40 23.95
C ALA A 597 33.53 0.99 23.94
N ALA A 598 32.21 0.85 23.95
CA ALA A 598 31.54 -0.43 23.82
C ALA A 598 31.89 -1.12 22.48
N ALA A 599 31.86 -0.40 21.37
CA ALA A 599 32.30 -0.93 20.08
C ALA A 599 33.77 -1.40 20.12
N GLY A 600 34.65 -0.64 20.76
CA GLY A 600 36.03 -1.06 21.00
C GLY A 600 36.18 -2.32 21.85
N LEU A 601 35.18 -2.65 22.68
CA LEU A 601 35.16 -3.85 23.52
C LEU A 601 34.69 -5.11 22.76
N PHE A 602 33.67 -4.99 21.89
CA PHE A 602 33.05 -6.15 21.22
C PHE A 602 33.42 -6.34 19.75
N VAL A 603 34.06 -5.37 19.10
CA VAL A 603 34.47 -5.52 17.70
C VAL A 603 35.76 -6.34 17.64
N SER A 604 35.74 -7.46 16.92
CA SER A 604 36.95 -8.22 16.63
C SER A 604 37.87 -7.45 15.66
N PRO A 605 39.14 -7.18 16.00
CA PRO A 605 40.02 -6.34 15.18
C PRO A 605 40.61 -7.04 13.95
N GLY A 606 40.67 -8.37 13.94
CA GLY A 606 41.22 -9.11 12.80
C GLY A 606 40.21 -9.30 11.68
N ALA A 607 40.71 -9.42 10.44
CA ALA A 607 39.89 -9.74 9.28
C ALA A 607 39.05 -11.01 9.52
N GLY A 608 37.81 -10.98 9.04
CA GLY A 608 36.83 -12.03 9.27
C GLY A 608 35.56 -11.85 8.43
N PRO A 609 34.50 -12.62 8.74
CA PRO A 609 33.27 -12.64 7.95
C PRO A 609 32.44 -11.36 8.03
N VAL A 610 32.60 -10.54 9.06
CA VAL A 610 31.91 -9.25 9.17
C VAL A 610 32.53 -8.26 8.18
N LEU A 611 31.74 -7.84 7.19
CA LEU A 611 32.15 -6.95 6.10
C LEU A 611 32.06 -5.48 6.49
N ALA A 612 30.94 -5.10 7.10
CA ALA A 612 30.67 -3.71 7.46
C ALA A 612 29.68 -3.67 8.63
N ASN A 613 29.96 -2.82 9.62
CA ASN A 613 28.97 -2.37 10.57
C ASN A 613 28.41 -1.04 10.06
N TYR A 614 27.20 -1.06 9.50
CA TYR A 614 26.69 0.04 8.68
C TYR A 614 25.44 0.72 9.25
N GLY A 615 24.86 0.17 10.32
CA GLY A 615 23.62 0.68 10.89
C GLY A 615 23.61 0.57 12.41
N LEU A 616 22.89 1.49 13.03
CA LEU A 616 22.65 1.52 14.47
C LEU A 616 21.19 1.95 14.68
N ASP A 617 20.45 1.12 15.39
CA ASP A 617 19.01 1.29 15.61
C ASP A 617 18.71 1.46 17.10
N THR A 618 17.67 2.24 17.42
CA THR A 618 17.05 2.33 18.75
C THR A 618 17.96 2.72 19.92
N LEU A 619 19.08 3.44 19.69
CA LEU A 619 19.98 3.86 20.77
C LEU A 619 19.29 4.68 21.85
N ARG A 620 19.47 4.24 23.10
CA ARG A 620 19.06 4.95 24.32
C ARG A 620 20.20 4.94 25.33
N PHE A 621 20.48 6.11 25.89
CA PHE A 621 21.28 6.26 27.11
C PHE A 621 20.32 6.31 28.29
N ILE A 622 20.45 5.35 29.21
CA ILE A 622 19.46 5.12 30.28
C ILE A 622 19.98 5.71 31.58
N ASN A 623 21.18 5.31 31.99
CA ASN A 623 21.85 5.82 33.18
C ASN A 623 23.17 6.51 32.80
N PRO A 624 23.54 7.61 33.47
CA PRO A 624 24.80 8.30 33.21
C PRO A 624 25.99 7.43 33.64
N VAL A 625 27.09 7.53 32.89
CA VAL A 625 28.38 6.93 33.27
C VAL A 625 29.25 8.05 33.82
N GLY A 626 29.64 7.97 35.09
CA GLY A 626 30.52 8.94 35.74
C GLY A 626 32.00 8.60 35.57
N ILE A 627 32.85 9.57 35.93
CA ILE A 627 34.28 9.33 36.12
C ILE A 627 34.47 8.28 37.22
N GLY A 628 35.27 7.24 36.93
CA GLY A 628 35.52 6.09 37.80
C GLY A 628 34.57 4.91 37.59
N ASP A 629 33.48 5.08 36.85
CA ASP A 629 32.57 3.97 36.55
C ASP A 629 33.22 2.99 35.56
N THR A 630 32.93 1.71 35.74
CA THR A 630 33.42 0.65 34.87
C THR A 630 32.29 0.13 34.01
N ILE A 631 32.47 0.17 32.70
CA ILE A 631 31.50 -0.33 31.74
C ILE A 631 31.89 -1.72 31.21
N GLN A 632 30.88 -2.50 30.87
CA GLN A 632 31.00 -3.80 30.22
C GLN A 632 29.90 -3.91 29.17
N ALA A 633 30.23 -4.39 27.97
CA ALA A 633 29.25 -4.63 26.92
C ALA A 633 28.91 -6.13 26.81
N ARG A 634 27.64 -6.44 26.57
CA ARG A 634 27.16 -7.73 26.08
C ARG A 634 26.62 -7.53 24.67
N LEU A 635 27.16 -8.29 23.73
CA LEU A 635 26.77 -8.30 22.33
C LEU A 635 26.09 -9.63 22.03
N THR A 636 24.82 -9.64 21.63
CA THR A 636 24.06 -10.87 21.35
C THR A 636 23.48 -10.85 19.93
N CYS A 637 23.66 -11.93 19.17
CA CYS A 637 23.08 -12.11 17.84
C CYS A 637 21.54 -12.12 17.94
N LYS A 638 20.91 -11.05 17.47
CA LYS A 638 19.48 -10.82 17.66
C LYS A 638 18.65 -11.41 16.54
N ARG A 639 19.02 -11.12 15.30
CA ARG A 639 18.28 -11.56 14.11
C ARG A 639 19.20 -11.69 12.91
N LYS A 640 18.85 -12.62 12.02
CA LYS A 640 19.54 -12.85 10.74
C LYS A 640 18.57 -12.62 9.59
N ILE A 641 19.00 -11.88 8.57
CA ILE A 641 18.22 -11.61 7.36
C ILE A 641 19.12 -11.90 6.16
N ASP A 642 18.77 -12.90 5.35
CA ASP A 642 19.59 -13.31 4.20
C ASP A 642 19.67 -12.21 3.13
N GLN A 643 18.54 -11.54 2.84
CA GLN A 643 18.36 -10.58 1.73
C GLN A 643 18.69 -11.10 0.32
N GLY A 644 19.34 -12.27 0.17
CA GLY A 644 19.71 -12.85 -1.12
C GLY A 644 20.65 -11.99 -1.95
N LYS A 645 21.50 -11.18 -1.30
CA LYS A 645 22.42 -10.25 -1.97
C LYS A 645 23.84 -10.80 -2.02
N THR A 646 24.61 -10.31 -3.00
CA THR A 646 26.05 -10.52 -3.11
C THR A 646 26.80 -9.21 -2.85
N SER A 647 28.02 -9.33 -2.35
CA SER A 647 28.95 -8.21 -2.20
C SER A 647 29.40 -7.71 -3.57
N PRO A 648 30.03 -6.51 -3.66
CA PRO A 648 30.65 -6.04 -4.91
C PRO A 648 31.69 -7.00 -5.50
N LEU A 649 32.22 -7.93 -4.69
CA LEU A 649 33.15 -8.98 -5.10
C LEU A 649 32.45 -10.29 -5.50
N GLY A 650 31.11 -10.29 -5.62
CA GLY A 650 30.32 -11.45 -6.00
C GLY A 650 30.09 -12.48 -4.89
N GLN A 651 30.47 -12.17 -3.64
CA GLN A 651 30.34 -13.12 -2.52
C GLN A 651 28.96 -13.02 -1.87
N PRO A 652 28.24 -14.14 -1.62
CA PRO A 652 26.94 -14.08 -0.94
C PRO A 652 27.07 -13.51 0.48
N GLN A 653 26.11 -12.69 0.87
CA GLN A 653 26.12 -11.99 2.17
C GLN A 653 24.71 -11.87 2.75
N GLY A 654 24.62 -11.76 4.08
CA GLY A 654 23.38 -11.45 4.81
C GLY A 654 23.58 -10.30 5.80
N VAL A 655 22.47 -9.82 6.36
CA VAL A 655 22.45 -8.82 7.43
C VAL A 655 22.23 -9.53 8.77
N VAL A 656 23.09 -9.27 9.74
CA VAL A 656 22.91 -9.71 11.13
C VAL A 656 22.69 -8.48 12.01
N ALA A 657 21.55 -8.44 12.69
CA ALA A 657 21.25 -7.48 13.73
C ALA A 657 21.72 -8.03 15.08
N TRP A 658 22.35 -7.19 15.89
CA TRP A 658 22.84 -7.55 17.21
C TRP A 658 22.23 -6.65 18.27
N ASP A 659 21.79 -7.25 19.37
CA ASP A 659 21.38 -6.53 20.58
C ASP A 659 22.64 -6.20 21.38
N VAL A 660 22.82 -4.93 21.72
CA VAL A 660 23.94 -4.47 22.55
C VAL A 660 23.42 -3.88 23.85
N GLU A 661 23.93 -4.43 24.94
CA GLU A 661 23.67 -3.97 26.30
C GLU A 661 24.99 -3.53 26.93
N VAL A 662 25.04 -2.28 27.39
CA VAL A 662 26.19 -1.78 28.16
C VAL A 662 25.75 -1.58 29.59
N THR A 663 26.42 -2.26 30.52
CA THR A 663 26.15 -2.16 31.96
C THR A 663 27.34 -1.58 32.72
N ASN A 664 27.07 -1.01 33.89
CA ASN A 664 28.12 -0.55 34.81
C ASN A 664 28.51 -1.64 35.83
N GLN A 665 29.42 -1.30 36.75
CA GLN A 665 29.87 -2.18 37.84
C GLN A 665 28.75 -2.61 38.81
N LEU A 666 27.62 -1.91 38.84
CA LEU A 666 26.45 -2.22 39.67
C LEU A 666 25.45 -3.13 38.93
N GLY A 667 25.75 -3.49 37.67
CA GLY A 667 24.83 -4.25 36.81
C GLY A 667 23.70 -3.40 36.23
N GLU A 668 23.76 -2.08 36.35
CA GLU A 668 22.75 -1.18 35.82
C GLU A 668 23.00 -0.93 34.33
N LEU A 669 21.93 -0.95 33.53
CA LEU A 669 21.99 -0.69 32.09
C LEU A 669 22.24 0.80 31.86
N VAL A 670 23.36 1.14 31.22
CA VAL A 670 23.75 2.54 30.92
C VAL A 670 23.45 2.92 29.47
N ALA A 671 23.60 1.99 28.53
CA ALA A 671 23.25 2.19 27.13
C ALA A 671 22.67 0.91 26.53
N SER A 672 21.70 1.07 25.62
CA SER A 672 21.10 -0.04 24.89
C SER A 672 20.77 0.36 23.45
N TYR A 673 21.11 -0.50 22.50
CA TYR A 673 20.96 -0.25 21.07
C TYR A 673 21.09 -1.55 20.28
N ASP A 674 20.68 -1.51 19.03
CA ASP A 674 20.95 -2.55 18.05
C ASP A 674 22.02 -2.08 17.05
N ILE A 675 22.86 -2.99 16.56
CA ILE A 675 23.75 -2.73 15.42
C ILE A 675 23.44 -3.65 14.24
N LEU A 676 23.57 -3.12 13.04
CA LEU A 676 23.35 -3.84 11.78
C LEU A 676 24.68 -4.09 11.08
N THR A 677 24.98 -5.37 10.88
CA THR A 677 26.23 -5.82 10.27
C THR A 677 25.98 -6.60 8.99
N LEU A 678 26.74 -6.31 7.94
CA LEU A 678 26.85 -7.19 6.78
C LEU A 678 27.84 -8.31 7.11
N VAL A 679 27.41 -9.56 6.91
CA VAL A 679 28.21 -10.74 7.22
C VAL A 679 28.24 -11.65 6.01
N LEU A 680 29.44 -12.10 5.64
CA LEU A 680 29.63 -13.08 4.59
C LEU A 680 28.92 -14.39 4.93
N LYS A 681 28.29 -14.94 3.89
CA LYS A 681 27.84 -16.33 3.90
C LYS A 681 29.02 -17.23 3.55
N GLN A 682 28.95 -18.49 3.97
CA GLN A 682 29.95 -19.46 3.56
C GLN A 682 29.98 -19.58 2.02
N PRO A 683 31.18 -19.72 1.44
CA PRO A 683 31.34 -19.93 0.01
C PRO A 683 30.73 -21.24 -0.49
#